data_AF-A0ABC8WDY3-F1
#
_entry.id   AF-A0ABC8WDY3-F1
#
_cell.length_a   1.000
_cell.length_b   1.000
_cell.length_c   1.000
_cell.angle_alpha   90.00
_cell.angle_beta   90.00
_cell.angle_gamma   90.00
#
_symmetry.space_group_name_H-M   'P 1'
#
loop_
_entity.id
_entity.type
_entity.pdbx_description
1 polymer ?
#
loop_
_entity_poly.entity_id
_entity_poly.type
_entity_poly.pdbx_seq_one_letter_code
_entity_poly.pdbx_strand_id
1 'polypeptide(L)'
;MSVNIAAVAAVFAMVAAVCMPSAAAESLWLEEGGGGVQREVSLDSRALLVDGTRRVLFAGEMHYTRSTPEMWPKLIAKAKEGGLDVIQTYVFWNIHEPIQGQYNFEGRYDLVKFIKEIQTQGLYVSLRIGPFIEAEWKYGGFPFWLHDVPNIIFRSDNEPFKQHMQRFVTDIVTMMKREGLYYPQGGPIITSQIENEYQMVEPAFGSSGQHYVSWAAAMAVNLQTGVPWTMCKQNDAPDPVINTCNGLICGETFVGPNSANKPALWTENWTSRYLIYGNDTKLRSPEDIAFAVALFIARKNGSYVSYYMYHGGTNFGRFASSYVTTNYYDGAPLDEYGLIWQPTWGHLRELHAAVKQSSEPLLFGTYSNFSLDQEQEAHIFETESQCVAFLVNFDQHQTSEVVFRNISLQLAPKSISILSDCKRVVFETAKVNAQHGSRTAEEVQSFSDINTWKAFKEPIPQDASKAMYTGNELFEHLSTTKDETDYLWYIVGYAHTPSEDGQLVLINVESRAHILHAFVNNAYIGRIHGSHDGPANIILSTNISLNEGPNTISLLSAMVGSPDSGAHMERRVFGIRKVSIQQGQEPEHLLNNELWGYQVGLFGERNSIHTQEGSKSVEWTTINNLAYSPLTWYKTTFTTPAGNDAVTLNLSKFLVWVRVKYGSTGRASDDIGSLSRLLVAILRNLCKYHIPREFLNPQDNILVLFEEMGGDPQQITVNTVSVTRVCGNVNELAAPSLQSQDKEPAVNLWCQEGKQISAIEFASYGNPIGDCTNFSSGSCHAGSSESVVKQACLGKSGCSIPVTPAQFGGDPCTGIQKSLLVVASCR
;
A
#
# COMPACT_ATOMS: atom_id res chain seq x y z
N MET A 1 26.44 80.88 -0.32
CA MET A 1 26.03 81.00 -1.74
C MET A 1 25.89 79.58 -2.29
N SER A 2 24.78 79.12 -2.87
CA SER A 2 23.44 79.72 -3.05
C SER A 2 22.44 78.60 -3.43
N VAL A 3 21.21 78.62 -2.88
CA VAL A 3 19.92 78.08 -3.43
C VAL A 3 19.89 76.58 -3.86
N ASN A 4 19.16 75.61 -3.28
CA ASN A 4 17.91 75.49 -2.47
C ASN A 4 16.58 75.30 -3.27
N ILE A 5 15.70 74.40 -2.74
CA ILE A 5 14.31 74.06 -3.14
C ILE A 5 14.21 73.23 -4.47
N ALA A 6 13.39 72.18 -4.68
CA ALA A 6 12.34 71.43 -3.94
C ALA A 6 12.47 69.89 -4.19
N ALA A 7 11.58 68.94 -3.82
CA ALA A 7 10.35 68.93 -2.99
C ALA A 7 10.29 67.61 -2.16
N VAL A 8 10.20 67.72 -0.83
CA VAL A 8 9.02 67.40 0.02
C VAL A 8 8.68 65.90 0.19
N ALA A 9 8.93 65.41 1.41
CA ALA A 9 8.27 64.25 1.98
C ALA A 9 6.99 64.67 2.72
N ALA A 10 5.86 64.02 2.42
CA ALA A 10 4.65 63.93 3.24
C ALA A 10 3.67 62.94 2.60
N VAL A 11 2.76 62.35 3.41
CA VAL A 11 1.69 61.39 3.03
C VAL A 11 2.25 60.04 2.53
N PHE A 12 2.02 58.89 3.15
CA PHE A 12 0.84 58.42 3.90
C PHE A 12 1.16 57.82 5.27
N ALA A 13 0.41 58.27 6.28
CA ALA A 13 -0.08 57.41 7.36
C ALA A 13 -1.58 57.14 7.11
N MET A 14 -2.12 56.07 7.70
CA MET A 14 -3.49 55.56 7.50
C MET A 14 -3.78 54.95 6.10
N VAL A 15 -3.56 53.65 5.95
CA VAL A 15 -4.66 52.67 5.89
C VAL A 15 -4.22 51.43 6.69
N ALA A 16 -4.65 51.34 7.94
CA ALA A 16 -4.50 50.15 8.77
C ALA A 16 -5.92 49.64 9.11
N ALA A 17 -6.56 48.97 8.15
CA ALA A 17 -7.81 48.23 8.32
C ALA A 17 -8.06 47.30 7.11
N VAL A 18 -8.78 46.21 7.35
CA VAL A 18 -9.30 45.25 6.34
C VAL A 18 -8.25 44.36 5.65
N CYS A 19 -7.82 43.32 6.37
CA CYS A 19 -7.86 41.94 5.89
C CYS A 19 -7.62 40.98 7.07
N MET A 20 -8.66 40.77 7.89
CA MET A 20 -8.67 39.70 8.89
C MET A 20 -9.13 38.40 8.22
N PRO A 21 -8.36 37.29 8.31
CA PRO A 21 -8.95 35.96 8.26
C PRO A 21 -9.82 35.77 9.51
N SER A 22 -10.98 35.12 9.35
CA SER A 22 -11.90 34.83 10.45
C SER A 22 -11.37 33.71 11.36
N ALA A 23 -10.49 34.07 12.29
CA ALA A 23 -10.08 33.20 13.40
C ALA A 23 -11.24 33.05 14.39
N ALA A 24 -12.12 32.07 14.14
CA ALA A 24 -13.29 31.78 14.97
C ALA A 24 -13.70 30.28 14.93
N ALA A 25 -12.72 29.38 15.02
CA ALA A 25 -12.94 27.95 15.35
C ALA A 25 -11.68 27.22 15.87
N GLU A 26 -10.55 27.91 16.09
CA GLU A 26 -9.29 27.30 16.55
C GLU A 26 -8.81 27.95 17.86
N SER A 27 -9.31 27.45 18.99
CA SER A 27 -8.70 27.62 20.32
C SER A 27 -9.43 26.78 21.36
N LEU A 28 -9.04 25.50 21.49
CA LEU A 28 -9.37 24.67 22.66
C LEU A 28 -8.16 23.85 23.15
N TRP A 29 -6.96 24.30 22.74
CA TRP A 29 -5.68 23.78 23.18
C TRP A 29 -4.68 24.94 23.24
N LEU A 30 -4.60 25.62 24.38
CA LEU A 30 -3.40 26.29 24.91
C LEU A 30 -3.69 26.83 26.32
N GLU A 31 -2.85 26.42 27.27
CA GLU A 31 -2.57 27.04 28.58
C GLU A 31 -3.74 27.45 29.50
N GLU A 32 -4.15 26.51 30.37
CA GLU A 32 -4.26 26.84 31.80
C GLU A 32 -3.02 26.33 32.53
N GLY A 33 -2.33 27.21 33.25
CA GLY A 33 -1.14 26.86 34.03
C GLY A 33 -1.48 26.39 35.44
N GLY A 34 -0.60 25.58 36.04
CA GLY A 34 -0.61 25.37 37.50
C GLY A 34 -1.16 24.04 38.01
N GLY A 35 -1.27 23.01 37.18
CA GLY A 35 -1.56 21.64 37.62
C GLY A 35 -1.18 20.64 36.53
N GLY A 36 -0.06 19.94 36.70
CA GLY A 36 0.44 19.01 35.68
C GLY A 36 -0.47 17.80 35.53
N VAL A 37 -1.40 17.84 34.57
CA VAL A 37 -2.15 16.67 34.14
C VAL A 37 -1.16 15.66 33.57
N GLN A 38 -1.05 14.51 34.22
CA GLN A 38 -0.18 13.43 33.78
C GLN A 38 -0.72 12.87 32.46
N ARG A 39 0.08 12.96 31.39
CA ARG A 39 -0.28 12.35 30.11
C ARG A 39 -0.33 10.84 30.23
N GLU A 40 -1.45 10.25 29.83
CA GLU A 40 -1.70 8.82 30.02
C GLU A 40 -2.51 8.23 28.87
N VAL A 41 -2.19 6.98 28.52
CA VAL A 41 -3.10 6.12 27.73
C VAL A 41 -3.46 4.91 28.57
N SER A 42 -4.75 4.77 28.86
CA SER A 42 -5.33 3.63 29.57
C SER A 42 -6.47 3.03 28.76
N LEU A 43 -7.19 2.04 29.31
CA LEU A 43 -8.26 1.34 28.62
C LEU A 43 -9.34 0.88 29.59
N ASP A 44 -10.53 0.63 29.04
CA ASP A 44 -11.59 -0.11 29.71
C ASP A 44 -12.34 -1.02 28.72
N SER A 45 -13.43 -1.63 29.18
CA SER A 45 -14.29 -2.52 28.39
C SER A 45 -14.87 -1.88 27.12
N ARG A 46 -14.87 -0.55 27.02
CA ARG A 46 -15.48 0.21 25.92
C ARG A 46 -14.44 0.76 24.95
N ALA A 47 -13.38 1.39 25.44
CA ALA A 47 -12.46 2.14 24.58
C ALA A 47 -11.02 2.22 25.12
N LEU A 48 -10.12 2.74 24.28
CA LEU A 48 -8.90 3.39 24.75
C LEU A 48 -9.26 4.75 25.34
N LEU A 49 -8.61 5.12 26.44
CA LEU A 49 -8.72 6.41 27.09
C LEU A 49 -7.41 7.17 26.87
N VAL A 50 -7.50 8.38 26.35
CA VAL A 50 -6.36 9.30 26.18
C VAL A 50 -6.62 10.51 27.07
N ASP A 51 -5.73 10.75 28.03
CA ASP A 51 -5.90 11.72 29.13
C ASP A 51 -7.27 11.57 29.82
N GLY A 52 -7.56 10.33 30.28
CA GLY A 52 -8.80 9.96 30.97
C GLY A 52 -10.07 10.00 30.10
N THR A 53 -9.97 10.38 28.83
CA THR A 53 -11.12 10.55 27.92
C THR A 53 -11.23 9.38 26.96
N ARG A 54 -12.31 8.59 27.03
CA ARG A 54 -12.63 7.55 26.03
C ARG A 54 -12.65 8.15 24.62
N ARG A 55 -12.12 7.42 23.63
CA ARG A 55 -12.14 7.83 22.21
C ARG A 55 -12.72 6.73 21.32
N VAL A 56 -13.47 7.12 20.28
CA VAL A 56 -13.58 6.34 19.05
C VAL A 56 -12.49 6.85 18.12
N LEU A 57 -11.59 5.97 17.69
CA LEU A 57 -10.40 6.32 16.93
C LEU A 57 -10.45 5.71 15.53
N PHE A 58 -10.33 6.56 14.51
CA PHE A 58 -10.07 6.09 13.14
C PHE A 58 -8.57 6.14 12.86
N ALA A 59 -8.04 5.01 12.42
CA ALA A 59 -6.63 4.83 12.12
C ALA A 59 -6.44 4.48 10.64
N GLY A 60 -5.24 4.71 10.12
CA GLY A 60 -4.91 4.34 8.75
C GLY A 60 -3.48 3.85 8.65
N GLU A 61 -3.28 2.70 8.02
CA GLU A 61 -1.96 2.16 7.82
C GLU A 61 -1.23 2.96 6.73
N MET A 62 -0.01 3.42 7.05
CA MET A 62 0.91 4.09 6.15
C MET A 62 2.33 3.60 6.44
N HIS A 63 2.93 2.87 5.50
CA HIS A 63 4.30 2.40 5.64
C HIS A 63 5.27 3.47 5.12
N TYR A 64 6.05 4.08 6.02
CA TYR A 64 7.06 5.10 5.67
C TYR A 64 8.05 4.60 4.63
N THR A 65 8.36 3.30 4.63
CA THR A 65 9.24 2.62 3.69
C THR A 65 8.71 2.55 2.25
N ARG A 66 7.39 2.69 2.06
CA ARG A 66 6.68 2.61 0.77
C ARG A 66 6.38 3.99 0.15
N SER A 67 6.90 5.07 0.74
CA SER A 67 6.80 6.45 0.25
C SER A 67 8.11 7.22 0.51
N THR A 68 8.26 8.45 0.00
CA THR A 68 9.45 9.30 0.28
C THR A 68 9.24 10.22 1.49
N PRO A 69 10.31 10.64 2.19
CA PRO A 69 10.22 11.59 3.31
C PRO A 69 9.53 12.91 2.96
N GLU A 70 9.54 13.29 1.70
CA GLU A 70 8.93 14.49 1.14
C GLU A 70 7.43 14.29 0.82
N MET A 71 7.00 13.05 0.55
CA MET A 71 5.59 12.70 0.43
C MET A 71 4.88 12.65 1.79
N TRP A 72 5.57 12.21 2.86
CA TRP A 72 4.95 11.98 4.17
C TRP A 72 4.08 13.15 4.67
N PRO A 73 4.52 14.43 4.67
CA PRO A 73 3.70 15.53 5.17
C PRO A 73 2.35 15.65 4.42
N LYS A 74 2.36 15.47 3.09
CA LYS A 74 1.14 15.56 2.26
C LYS A 74 0.23 14.34 2.42
N LEU A 75 0.79 13.15 2.64
CA LEU A 75 0.03 11.93 2.91
C LEU A 75 -0.69 12.03 4.27
N ILE A 76 0.04 12.44 5.30
CA ILE A 76 -0.47 12.60 6.67
C ILE A 76 -1.54 13.70 6.72
N ALA A 77 -1.36 14.81 6.00
CA ALA A 77 -2.36 15.88 5.90
C ALA A 77 -3.68 15.37 5.29
N LYS A 78 -3.62 14.65 4.17
CA LYS A 78 -4.79 14.04 3.53
C LYS A 78 -5.46 12.97 4.40
N ALA A 79 -4.72 12.29 5.26
CA ALA A 79 -5.30 11.39 6.27
C ALA A 79 -6.07 12.14 7.37
N LYS A 80 -5.49 13.23 7.88
CA LYS A 80 -6.13 14.12 8.86
C LYS A 80 -7.41 14.74 8.28
N GLU A 81 -7.34 15.29 7.07
CA GLU A 81 -8.48 15.81 6.31
C GLU A 81 -9.54 14.74 6.02
N GLY A 82 -9.10 13.49 5.81
CA GLY A 82 -9.96 12.32 5.68
C GLY A 82 -10.60 11.87 6.99
N GLY A 83 -10.33 12.55 8.11
CA GLY A 83 -10.95 12.31 9.41
C GLY A 83 -10.25 11.25 10.27
N LEU A 84 -9.03 10.83 9.95
CA LEU A 84 -8.25 9.96 10.84
C LEU A 84 -7.77 10.69 12.10
N ASP A 85 -7.59 9.93 13.18
CA ASP A 85 -7.02 10.34 14.46
C ASP A 85 -5.62 9.74 14.68
N VAL A 86 -5.33 8.61 14.03
CA VAL A 86 -4.12 7.80 14.24
C VAL A 86 -3.51 7.39 12.90
N ILE A 87 -2.18 7.45 12.79
CA ILE A 87 -1.46 6.74 11.73
C ILE A 87 -0.89 5.44 12.32
N GLN A 88 -1.14 4.33 11.64
CA GLN A 88 -0.62 3.02 12.02
C GLN A 88 0.54 2.64 11.07
N THR A 89 1.60 2.04 11.60
CA THR A 89 2.71 1.60 10.77
C THR A 89 3.48 0.42 11.38
N TYR A 90 3.91 -0.52 10.54
CA TYR A 90 4.89 -1.54 10.91
C TYR A 90 6.31 -1.00 11.09
N VAL A 91 7.13 -1.72 11.85
CA VAL A 91 8.59 -1.55 11.88
C VAL A 91 9.26 -2.66 11.08
N PHE A 92 10.08 -2.31 10.10
CA PHE A 92 10.62 -3.25 9.11
C PHE A 92 12.05 -3.68 9.48
N TRP A 93 12.20 -4.75 10.26
CA TRP A 93 13.52 -5.15 10.80
C TRP A 93 14.59 -5.34 9.72
N ASN A 94 14.28 -5.98 8.59
CA ASN A 94 15.24 -6.29 7.53
C ASN A 94 15.91 -5.09 6.84
N ILE A 95 15.26 -3.93 6.77
CA ILE A 95 15.88 -2.69 6.27
C ILE A 95 16.63 -1.94 7.37
N HIS A 96 16.21 -2.11 8.62
CA HIS A 96 16.81 -1.44 9.77
C HIS A 96 18.06 -2.15 10.24
N GLU A 97 18.17 -3.47 10.07
CA GLU A 97 19.36 -4.26 10.43
C GLU A 97 19.77 -5.16 9.25
N PRO A 98 20.17 -4.60 8.10
CA PRO A 98 20.52 -5.37 6.90
C PRO A 98 21.77 -6.23 7.13
N ILE A 99 22.67 -5.79 8.00
CA ILE A 99 23.82 -6.53 8.53
C ILE A 99 23.64 -6.61 10.04
N GLN A 100 23.84 -7.78 10.63
CA GLN A 100 23.66 -8.00 12.06
C GLN A 100 24.44 -6.97 12.91
N GLY A 101 23.73 -6.28 13.80
CA GLY A 101 24.27 -5.23 14.66
C GLY A 101 24.57 -3.88 13.99
N GLN A 102 24.30 -3.70 12.69
CA GLN A 102 24.49 -2.43 11.99
C GLN A 102 23.13 -1.85 11.59
N TYR A 103 22.76 -0.73 12.24
CA TYR A 103 21.44 -0.14 12.10
C TYR A 103 21.35 0.97 11.03
N ASN A 104 20.27 0.98 10.25
CA ASN A 104 19.95 2.01 9.26
C ASN A 104 18.58 2.65 9.54
N PHE A 105 18.59 3.97 9.77
CA PHE A 105 17.41 4.81 9.96
C PHE A 105 17.52 6.10 9.11
N GLU A 106 18.17 6.05 7.95
CA GLU A 106 18.34 7.19 7.05
C GLU A 106 17.28 7.27 5.93
N GLY A 107 17.06 8.47 5.40
CA GLY A 107 16.18 8.69 4.24
C GLY A 107 14.74 8.21 4.49
N ARG A 108 14.20 7.37 3.59
CA ARG A 108 12.85 6.77 3.75
C ARG A 108 12.77 5.69 4.86
N TYR A 109 13.86 5.43 5.57
CA TYR A 109 13.92 4.53 6.70
C TYR A 109 14.01 5.28 8.04
N ASP A 110 13.92 6.61 8.04
CA ASP A 110 13.87 7.43 9.26
C ASP A 110 12.49 7.38 9.94
N LEU A 111 12.29 6.30 10.71
CA LEU A 111 11.10 6.05 11.53
C LEU A 111 10.82 7.20 12.52
N VAL A 112 11.87 7.78 13.11
CA VAL A 112 11.77 8.87 14.09
C VAL A 112 11.23 10.13 13.43
N LYS A 113 11.75 10.51 12.26
CA LYS A 113 11.24 11.64 11.47
C LYS A 113 9.79 11.43 11.03
N PHE A 114 9.43 10.22 10.59
CA PHE A 114 8.04 9.91 10.22
C PHE A 114 7.08 10.10 11.41
N ILE A 115 7.41 9.56 12.58
CA ILE A 115 6.59 9.70 13.79
C ILE A 115 6.52 11.17 14.26
N LYS A 116 7.61 11.94 14.16
CA LYS A 116 7.63 13.38 14.49
C LYS A 116 6.81 14.22 13.50
N GLU A 117 6.73 13.85 12.23
CA GLU A 117 5.84 14.49 11.26
C GLU A 117 4.36 14.27 11.66
N ILE A 118 4.00 13.02 12.00
CA ILE A 118 2.65 12.67 12.48
C ILE A 118 2.28 13.48 13.75
N GLN A 119 3.22 13.59 14.70
CA GLN A 119 3.08 14.41 15.91
C GLN A 119 2.87 15.90 15.58
N THR A 120 3.65 16.45 14.63
CA THR A 120 3.59 17.85 14.22
C THR A 120 2.23 18.20 13.62
N GLN A 121 1.58 17.25 12.95
CA GLN A 121 0.23 17.43 12.42
C GLN A 121 -0.88 17.14 13.46
N GLY A 122 -0.54 16.75 14.68
CA GLY A 122 -1.48 16.53 15.78
C GLY A 122 -2.27 15.22 15.70
N LEU A 123 -1.71 14.20 15.04
CA LEU A 123 -2.26 12.84 15.01
C LEU A 123 -1.50 11.93 15.99
N TYR A 124 -2.15 10.84 16.40
CA TYR A 124 -1.53 9.79 17.20
C TYR A 124 -0.82 8.75 16.34
N VAL A 125 -0.05 7.85 16.96
CA VAL A 125 0.60 6.71 16.32
C VAL A 125 0.23 5.40 17.00
N SER A 126 -0.07 4.38 16.19
CA SER A 126 -0.09 2.97 16.60
C SER A 126 1.12 2.27 15.98
N LEU A 127 2.12 1.94 16.79
CA LEU A 127 3.42 1.45 16.30
C LEU A 127 3.48 -0.08 16.33
N ARG A 128 3.35 -0.72 15.17
CA ARG A 128 3.34 -2.18 15.06
C ARG A 128 4.78 -2.71 14.94
N ILE A 129 5.44 -2.92 16.08
CA ILE A 129 6.88 -3.24 16.12
C ILE A 129 7.16 -4.64 15.57
N GLY A 130 6.23 -5.59 15.70
CA GLY A 130 6.39 -6.95 15.17
C GLY A 130 7.30 -7.81 16.06
N PRO A 131 8.48 -8.30 15.61
CA PRO A 131 9.18 -7.88 14.39
C PRO A 131 8.92 -8.78 13.17
N PHE A 132 8.16 -9.86 13.33
CA PHE A 132 7.39 -10.40 12.22
C PHE A 132 6.22 -9.46 11.94
N ILE A 133 6.04 -9.07 10.68
CA ILE A 133 5.02 -8.11 10.25
C ILE A 133 4.17 -8.60 9.08
N GLU A 134 4.57 -9.68 8.39
CA GLU A 134 3.97 -10.13 7.12
C GLU A 134 3.99 -9.02 6.04
N ALA A 135 2.96 -8.18 6.02
CA ALA A 135 2.86 -6.91 5.29
C ALA A 135 3.06 -6.97 3.77
N GLU A 136 2.94 -8.17 3.19
CA GLU A 136 3.44 -8.53 1.85
C GLU A 136 4.86 -8.01 1.59
N TRP A 137 5.68 -8.12 2.62
CA TRP A 137 7.05 -7.63 2.65
C TRP A 137 8.02 -8.82 2.68
N LYS A 138 9.13 -8.65 1.96
CA LYS A 138 10.20 -9.63 1.86
C LYS A 138 10.55 -10.25 3.22
N TYR A 139 10.51 -11.58 3.28
CA TYR A 139 10.80 -12.38 4.48
C TYR A 139 9.96 -12.04 5.72
N GLY A 140 8.76 -11.47 5.53
CA GLY A 140 7.83 -11.11 6.60
C GLY A 140 8.39 -10.03 7.54
N GLY A 141 9.38 -9.27 7.06
CA GLY A 141 10.15 -8.30 7.85
C GLY A 141 11.47 -8.81 8.43
N PHE A 142 11.73 -10.13 8.47
CA PHE A 142 12.96 -10.66 9.07
C PHE A 142 14.20 -10.38 8.21
N PRO A 143 15.34 -9.95 8.80
CA PRO A 143 16.59 -9.85 8.07
C PRO A 143 17.10 -11.25 7.69
N PHE A 144 17.64 -11.40 6.48
CA PHE A 144 18.03 -12.73 5.99
C PHE A 144 19.14 -13.37 6.82
N TRP A 145 20.06 -12.59 7.41
CA TRP A 145 21.10 -13.14 8.30
C TRP A 145 20.54 -13.93 9.51
N LEU A 146 19.27 -13.70 9.89
CA LEU A 146 18.61 -14.48 10.95
C LEU A 146 18.41 -15.95 10.55
N HIS A 147 18.33 -16.24 9.24
CA HIS A 147 18.24 -17.60 8.68
C HIS A 147 19.48 -18.44 9.01
N ASP A 148 20.66 -17.83 8.98
CA ASP A 148 21.94 -18.51 9.20
C ASP A 148 22.29 -18.71 10.69
N VAL A 149 21.43 -18.27 11.62
CA VAL A 149 21.64 -18.44 13.06
C VAL A 149 21.53 -19.93 13.43
N PRO A 150 22.54 -20.54 14.10
CA PRO A 150 22.51 -21.97 14.41
C PRO A 150 21.29 -22.38 15.25
N ASN A 151 20.59 -23.44 14.80
CA ASN A 151 19.39 -23.99 15.42
C ASN A 151 18.22 -22.99 15.55
N ILE A 152 18.16 -21.97 14.69
CA ILE A 152 17.05 -21.02 14.65
C ILE A 152 15.74 -21.72 14.28
N ILE A 153 14.65 -21.30 14.91
CA ILE A 153 13.28 -21.63 14.52
C ILE A 153 12.50 -20.33 14.66
N PHE A 154 11.98 -19.81 13.54
CA PHE A 154 11.28 -18.52 13.58
C PHE A 154 9.96 -18.64 14.33
N ARG A 155 9.63 -17.61 15.11
CA ARG A 155 8.33 -17.43 15.76
C ARG A 155 7.93 -18.65 16.61
N SER A 156 8.83 -19.08 17.50
CA SER A 156 8.64 -20.23 18.38
C SER A 156 9.42 -20.02 19.68
N ASP A 157 9.22 -20.90 20.67
CA ASP A 157 9.97 -20.90 21.93
C ASP A 157 11.40 -21.45 21.71
N ASN A 158 12.15 -20.69 20.92
CA ASN A 158 13.49 -20.98 20.43
C ASN A 158 14.42 -19.90 20.93
N GLU A 159 15.39 -20.27 21.77
CA GLU A 159 16.22 -19.32 22.50
C GLU A 159 17.01 -18.35 21.60
N PRO A 160 17.66 -18.78 20.49
CA PRO A 160 18.28 -17.85 19.54
C PRO A 160 17.28 -16.85 18.94
N PHE A 161 16.09 -17.30 18.52
CA PHE A 161 15.08 -16.41 17.94
C PHE A 161 14.58 -15.38 18.95
N LYS A 162 14.25 -15.83 20.16
CA LYS A 162 13.79 -14.96 21.27
C LYS A 162 14.83 -13.88 21.59
N GLN A 163 16.12 -14.22 21.65
CA GLN A 163 17.19 -13.26 21.92
C GLN A 163 17.32 -12.19 20.84
N HIS A 164 17.31 -12.56 19.56
CA HIS A 164 17.37 -11.58 18.47
C HIS A 164 16.11 -10.71 18.38
N MET A 165 14.92 -11.31 18.52
CA MET A 165 13.65 -10.57 18.57
C MET A 165 13.62 -9.59 19.74
N GLN A 166 13.95 -10.04 20.96
CA GLN A 166 13.96 -9.19 22.14
C GLN A 166 14.93 -8.03 21.98
N ARG A 167 16.13 -8.26 21.45
CA ARG A 167 17.11 -7.20 21.18
C ARG A 167 16.53 -6.13 20.26
N PHE A 168 16.05 -6.52 19.08
CA PHE A 168 15.51 -5.56 18.12
C PHE A 168 14.31 -4.77 18.68
N VAL A 169 13.35 -5.45 19.32
CA VAL A 169 12.19 -4.80 19.93
C VAL A 169 12.63 -3.85 21.06
N THR A 170 13.62 -4.24 21.87
CA THR A 170 14.20 -3.39 22.93
C THR A 170 14.88 -2.16 22.34
N ASP A 171 15.65 -2.31 21.26
CA ASP A 171 16.38 -1.22 20.62
C ASP A 171 15.39 -0.21 19.99
N ILE A 172 14.32 -0.67 19.33
CA ILE A 172 13.23 0.19 18.83
C ILE A 172 12.51 0.92 19.96
N VAL A 173 12.07 0.22 21.02
CA VAL A 173 11.39 0.86 22.17
C VAL A 173 12.30 1.85 22.87
N THR A 174 13.60 1.55 23.01
CA THR A 174 14.60 2.44 23.61
C THR A 174 14.79 3.70 22.77
N MET A 175 14.82 3.57 21.44
CA MET A 175 14.88 4.70 20.52
C MET A 175 13.64 5.59 20.64
N MET A 176 12.43 5.02 20.59
CA MET A 176 11.18 5.76 20.76
C MET A 176 11.13 6.47 22.13
N LYS A 177 11.60 5.80 23.20
CA LYS A 177 11.70 6.39 24.54
C LYS A 177 12.69 7.54 24.63
N ARG A 178 13.88 7.39 24.03
CA ARG A 178 14.93 8.42 24.01
C ARG A 178 14.46 9.69 23.29
N GLU A 179 13.70 9.51 22.20
CA GLU A 179 13.13 10.61 21.41
C GLU A 179 11.81 11.16 21.99
N GLY A 180 11.35 10.64 23.15
CA GLY A 180 10.15 11.09 23.84
C GLY A 180 8.83 10.77 23.12
N LEU A 181 8.83 9.74 22.25
CA LEU A 181 7.74 9.50 21.30
C LEU A 181 6.54 8.73 21.86
N TYR A 182 6.64 8.10 23.04
CA TYR A 182 5.47 7.57 23.73
C TYR A 182 4.60 8.68 24.33
N TYR A 183 3.29 8.49 24.32
CA TYR A 183 2.33 9.53 24.73
C TYR A 183 2.58 10.11 26.15
N PRO A 184 2.88 9.29 27.19
CA PRO A 184 3.22 9.82 28.52
C PRO A 184 4.49 10.68 28.58
N GLN A 185 5.35 10.60 27.55
CA GLN A 185 6.57 11.39 27.43
C GLN A 185 6.37 12.69 26.61
N GLY A 186 5.18 12.92 26.06
CA GLY A 186 4.86 14.06 25.19
C GLY A 186 4.67 13.71 23.71
N GLY A 187 5.03 12.49 23.30
CA GLY A 187 4.96 12.01 21.92
C GLY A 187 3.57 11.61 21.41
N PRO A 188 3.46 11.08 20.18
CA PRO A 188 2.17 10.68 19.60
C PRO A 188 1.82 9.20 19.79
N ILE A 189 2.76 8.31 20.18
CA ILE A 189 2.51 6.85 20.18
C ILE A 189 1.57 6.48 21.33
N ILE A 190 0.37 6.02 21.01
CA ILE A 190 -0.69 5.63 21.96
C ILE A 190 -0.88 4.11 22.11
N THR A 191 -0.35 3.31 21.18
CA THR A 191 -0.38 1.85 21.22
C THR A 191 0.88 1.26 20.58
N SER A 192 1.23 0.03 20.95
CA SER A 192 2.27 -0.74 20.24
C SER A 192 1.82 -2.17 20.01
N GLN A 193 2.22 -2.80 18.89
CA GLN A 193 1.93 -4.21 18.62
C GLN A 193 3.20 -5.06 18.71
N ILE A 194 3.08 -6.22 19.35
CA ILE A 194 4.08 -7.30 19.32
C ILE A 194 3.53 -8.46 18.48
N GLU A 195 4.39 -9.12 17.70
CA GLU A 195 4.03 -10.14 16.70
C GLU A 195 2.99 -9.66 15.65
N ASN A 196 2.65 -10.54 14.70
CA ASN A 196 1.59 -10.32 13.72
C ASN A 196 0.87 -11.61 13.33
N GLU A 197 -0.44 -11.70 13.62
CA GLU A 197 -1.31 -12.84 13.28
C GLU A 197 -0.78 -14.22 13.73
N TYR A 198 -0.10 -14.29 14.88
CA TYR A 198 0.65 -15.48 15.28
C TYR A 198 -0.21 -16.75 15.45
N GLN A 199 -1.46 -16.63 15.89
CA GLN A 199 -2.38 -17.77 16.03
C GLN A 199 -2.64 -18.51 14.70
N MET A 200 -2.38 -17.89 13.55
CA MET A 200 -2.46 -18.54 12.24
C MET A 200 -1.35 -19.60 12.03
N VAL A 201 -0.24 -19.50 12.76
CA VAL A 201 0.91 -20.42 12.68
C VAL A 201 1.19 -21.17 13.99
N GLU A 202 0.71 -20.66 15.12
CA GLU A 202 0.87 -21.24 16.46
C GLU A 202 0.62 -22.76 16.53
N PRO A 203 -0.43 -23.35 15.92
CA PRO A 203 -0.67 -24.80 15.99
C PRO A 203 0.47 -25.65 15.41
N ALA A 204 1.25 -25.11 14.47
CA ALA A 204 2.40 -25.82 13.88
C ALA A 204 3.56 -26.02 14.89
N PHE A 205 3.59 -25.22 15.96
CA PHE A 205 4.62 -25.28 17.00
C PHE A 205 4.17 -25.99 18.30
N GLY A 206 2.90 -26.41 18.37
CA GLY A 206 2.33 -27.05 19.56
C GLY A 206 2.48 -26.20 20.83
N SER A 207 2.88 -26.81 21.94
CA SER A 207 3.12 -26.10 23.21
C SER A 207 4.21 -25.02 23.12
N SER A 208 5.17 -25.15 22.20
CA SER A 208 6.21 -24.13 21.99
C SER A 208 5.64 -22.84 21.40
N GLY A 209 4.48 -22.90 20.71
CA GLY A 209 3.77 -21.70 20.26
C GLY A 209 3.14 -20.94 21.42
N GLN A 210 2.43 -21.65 22.31
CA GLN A 210 1.79 -21.06 23.50
C GLN A 210 2.80 -20.46 24.48
N HIS A 211 3.94 -21.13 24.68
CA HIS A 211 5.04 -20.59 25.49
C HIS A 211 5.65 -19.33 24.85
N TYR A 212 5.81 -19.31 23.53
CA TYR A 212 6.31 -18.16 22.78
C TYR A 212 5.36 -16.96 22.87
N VAL A 213 4.04 -17.14 22.70
CA VAL A 213 3.04 -16.08 22.89
C VAL A 213 3.13 -15.49 24.30
N SER A 214 3.20 -16.36 25.30
CA SER A 214 3.33 -15.96 26.71
C SER A 214 4.62 -15.15 26.96
N TRP A 215 5.74 -15.60 26.38
CA TRP A 215 7.02 -14.91 26.46
C TRP A 215 7.00 -13.56 25.71
N ALA A 216 6.45 -13.51 24.49
CA ALA A 216 6.46 -12.31 23.65
C ALA A 216 5.63 -11.19 24.27
N ALA A 217 4.44 -11.52 24.78
CA ALA A 217 3.58 -10.61 25.53
C ALA A 217 4.29 -10.09 26.79
N ALA A 218 4.87 -10.98 27.61
CA ALA A 218 5.59 -10.59 28.82
C ALA A 218 6.82 -9.73 28.52
N MET A 219 7.60 -10.07 27.49
CA MET A 219 8.77 -9.31 27.04
C MET A 219 8.37 -7.89 26.63
N ALA A 220 7.37 -7.74 25.78
CA ALA A 220 6.88 -6.44 25.31
C ALA A 220 6.36 -5.55 26.46
N VAL A 221 5.54 -6.12 27.36
CA VAL A 221 4.99 -5.40 28.52
C VAL A 221 6.10 -4.97 29.50
N ASN A 222 7.11 -5.82 29.71
CA ASN A 222 8.26 -5.51 30.56
C ASN A 222 9.16 -4.39 30.00
N LEU A 223 9.03 -4.01 28.72
CA LEU A 223 9.71 -2.82 28.19
C LEU A 223 9.09 -1.50 28.70
N GLN A 224 7.95 -1.54 29.40
CA GLN A 224 7.36 -0.41 30.13
C GLN A 224 7.20 0.85 29.25
N THR A 225 6.58 0.69 28.08
CA THR A 225 6.31 1.79 27.11
C THR A 225 5.40 2.89 27.69
N GLY A 226 4.61 2.57 28.71
CA GLY A 226 3.60 3.48 29.27
C GLY A 226 2.31 3.55 28.45
N VAL A 227 2.15 2.69 27.45
CA VAL A 227 0.96 2.60 26.59
C VAL A 227 0.54 1.14 26.37
N PRO A 228 -0.75 0.86 26.05
CA PRO A 228 -1.23 -0.49 25.81
C PRO A 228 -0.50 -1.22 24.67
N TRP A 229 -0.32 -2.53 24.85
CA TRP A 229 0.17 -3.43 23.82
C TRP A 229 -0.98 -4.20 23.16
N THR A 230 -0.86 -4.49 21.86
CA THR A 230 -1.80 -5.29 21.08
C THR A 230 -1.15 -6.54 20.48
N MET A 231 -1.97 -7.53 20.15
CA MET A 231 -1.64 -8.67 19.27
C MET A 231 -2.83 -8.94 18.34
N CYS A 232 -2.65 -8.83 17.03
CA CYS A 232 -3.70 -9.09 16.05
C CYS A 232 -3.88 -10.59 15.79
N LYS A 233 -5.14 -11.02 15.61
CA LYS A 233 -5.56 -12.44 15.53
C LYS A 233 -4.86 -13.33 16.58
N GLN A 234 -4.93 -12.96 17.86
CA GLN A 234 -4.43 -13.78 18.96
C GLN A 234 -5.48 -13.85 20.08
N ASN A 235 -6.44 -14.77 19.98
CA ASN A 235 -7.60 -14.82 20.88
C ASN A 235 -7.23 -15.11 22.35
N ASP A 236 -6.06 -15.67 22.60
CA ASP A 236 -5.48 -15.97 23.92
C ASP A 236 -4.31 -15.04 24.29
N ALA A 237 -4.22 -13.85 23.68
CA ALA A 237 -3.26 -12.81 24.05
C ALA A 237 -3.29 -12.55 25.58
N PRO A 238 -2.17 -12.81 26.30
CA PRO A 238 -2.12 -12.70 27.76
C PRO A 238 -2.38 -11.27 28.26
N ASP A 239 -3.04 -11.14 29.41
CA ASP A 239 -3.20 -9.83 30.06
C ASP A 239 -1.81 -9.21 30.38
N PRO A 240 -1.63 -7.88 30.18
CA PRO A 240 -2.62 -6.87 29.78
C PRO A 240 -2.79 -6.67 28.25
N VAL A 241 -2.19 -7.50 27.40
CA VAL A 241 -2.17 -7.30 25.93
C VAL A 241 -3.57 -7.45 25.31
N ILE A 242 -3.96 -6.52 24.44
CA ILE A 242 -5.28 -6.53 23.78
C ILE A 242 -5.24 -7.41 22.54
N ASN A 243 -6.13 -8.40 22.44
CA ASN A 243 -6.35 -9.13 21.20
C ASN A 243 -7.17 -8.28 20.21
N THR A 244 -6.72 -8.18 18.95
CA THR A 244 -7.37 -7.32 17.94
C THR A 244 -7.77 -8.12 16.70
N CYS A 245 -8.74 -7.58 15.95
CA CYS A 245 -9.23 -8.22 14.72
C CYS A 245 -8.56 -7.67 13.46
N ASN A 246 -8.38 -8.54 12.46
CA ASN A 246 -7.93 -8.23 11.11
C ASN A 246 -8.86 -8.92 10.09
N GLY A 247 -9.13 -8.28 8.95
CA GLY A 247 -9.94 -8.85 7.87
C GLY A 247 -10.86 -7.83 7.17
N LEU A 248 -11.83 -8.34 6.40
CA LEU A 248 -12.82 -7.50 5.69
C LEU A 248 -14.01 -7.09 6.57
N ILE A 249 -14.45 -7.97 7.48
CA ILE A 249 -15.78 -7.95 8.11
C ILE A 249 -15.75 -8.29 9.61
N CYS A 250 -14.87 -7.65 10.39
CA CYS A 250 -14.78 -7.91 11.84
C CYS A 250 -16.08 -7.62 12.62
N GLY A 251 -16.99 -6.80 12.09
CA GLY A 251 -18.36 -6.64 12.61
C GLY A 251 -19.19 -7.94 12.61
N GLU A 252 -18.79 -8.92 11.82
CA GLU A 252 -19.35 -10.27 11.80
C GLU A 252 -18.39 -11.25 12.49
N THR A 253 -17.14 -11.33 11.99
CA THR A 253 -16.18 -12.40 12.32
C THR A 253 -15.45 -12.27 13.65
N PHE A 254 -15.37 -11.08 14.26
CA PHE A 254 -14.64 -10.93 15.52
C PHE A 254 -15.42 -11.56 16.67
N VAL A 255 -14.81 -12.54 17.36
CA VAL A 255 -15.42 -13.16 18.56
C VAL A 255 -15.54 -12.19 19.73
N GLY A 256 -14.72 -11.13 19.75
CA GLY A 256 -14.69 -10.11 20.80
C GLY A 256 -13.33 -10.05 21.50
N PRO A 257 -13.14 -9.04 22.38
CA PRO A 257 -12.00 -9.01 23.29
C PRO A 257 -12.00 -10.24 24.21
N ASN A 258 -10.82 -10.78 24.51
CA ASN A 258 -10.66 -12.01 25.29
C ASN A 258 -10.76 -11.82 26.82
N SER A 259 -10.99 -10.58 27.26
CA SER A 259 -11.27 -10.21 28.64
C SER A 259 -12.31 -9.09 28.66
N ALA A 260 -13.23 -9.14 29.61
CA ALA A 260 -14.32 -8.18 29.73
C ALA A 260 -13.85 -6.73 29.98
N ASN A 261 -12.59 -6.54 30.38
CA ASN A 261 -11.98 -5.23 30.64
C ASN A 261 -11.26 -4.62 29.42
N LYS A 262 -11.24 -5.30 28.26
CA LYS A 262 -10.53 -4.85 27.06
C LYS A 262 -11.51 -4.30 26.00
N PRO A 263 -11.14 -3.27 25.24
CA PRO A 263 -11.96 -2.70 24.17
C PRO A 263 -11.91 -3.55 22.89
N ALA A 264 -12.93 -3.42 22.03
CA ALA A 264 -12.94 -4.03 20.70
C ALA A 264 -12.18 -3.15 19.68
N LEU A 265 -10.99 -3.61 19.26
CA LEU A 265 -10.13 -2.93 18.29
C LEU A 265 -9.98 -3.73 16.99
N TRP A 266 -10.09 -3.05 15.85
CA TRP A 266 -9.86 -3.59 14.51
C TRP A 266 -8.57 -3.00 13.94
N THR A 267 -7.50 -3.78 13.91
CA THR A 267 -6.15 -3.36 13.49
C THR A 267 -5.93 -3.42 11.98
N GLU A 268 -6.72 -4.19 11.23
CA GLU A 268 -6.68 -4.17 9.75
C GLU A 268 -8.06 -4.38 9.13
N ASN A 269 -8.75 -3.30 8.79
CA ASN A 269 -9.86 -3.32 7.84
C ASN A 269 -9.27 -3.28 6.43
N TRP A 270 -9.29 -4.41 5.72
CA TRP A 270 -8.66 -4.50 4.40
C TRP A 270 -9.41 -3.63 3.37
N THR A 271 -8.81 -2.53 2.92
CA THR A 271 -9.42 -1.55 1.99
C THR A 271 -9.42 -2.00 0.53
N SER A 272 -8.57 -2.97 0.21
CA SER A 272 -8.47 -3.66 -1.08
C SER A 272 -7.75 -4.99 -0.82
N ARG A 273 -7.10 -5.55 -1.83
CA ARG A 273 -6.05 -6.56 -1.66
C ARG A 273 -4.75 -6.06 -2.27
N TYR A 274 -3.64 -6.62 -1.80
CA TYR A 274 -2.37 -6.55 -2.49
C TYR A 274 -2.49 -7.19 -3.87
N LEU A 275 -1.58 -6.79 -4.76
CA LEU A 275 -1.54 -7.19 -6.15
C LEU A 275 -0.42 -8.22 -6.32
N ILE A 276 -0.66 -9.27 -7.10
CA ILE A 276 0.33 -10.31 -7.43
C ILE A 276 0.54 -10.37 -8.94
N TYR A 277 1.77 -10.66 -9.36
CA TYR A 277 2.09 -10.82 -10.79
C TYR A 277 1.26 -11.95 -11.41
N GLY A 278 0.56 -11.63 -12.49
CA GLY A 278 -0.29 -12.55 -13.24
C GLY A 278 -1.78 -12.58 -12.86
N ASN A 279 -2.25 -11.83 -11.85
CA ASN A 279 -3.66 -11.80 -11.46
C ASN A 279 -4.28 -10.37 -11.48
N ASP A 280 -5.50 -10.24 -12.02
CA ASP A 280 -6.28 -8.99 -11.94
C ASP A 280 -7.04 -8.94 -10.61
N THR A 281 -6.93 -7.82 -9.88
CA THR A 281 -7.54 -7.70 -8.55
C THR A 281 -8.84 -6.91 -8.60
N LYS A 282 -9.87 -7.45 -7.93
CA LYS A 282 -11.13 -6.74 -7.68
C LYS A 282 -10.93 -5.76 -6.53
N LEU A 283 -11.07 -4.47 -6.80
CA LEU A 283 -11.11 -3.44 -5.76
C LEU A 283 -12.33 -3.65 -4.85
N ARG A 284 -12.18 -3.31 -3.57
CA ARG A 284 -13.29 -3.29 -2.61
C ARG A 284 -14.08 -1.99 -2.79
N SER A 285 -15.41 -2.08 -2.75
CA SER A 285 -16.26 -0.91 -2.95
C SER A 285 -16.30 -0.03 -1.68
N PRO A 286 -16.49 1.29 -1.81
CA PRO A 286 -16.56 2.21 -0.67
C PRO A 286 -17.75 1.88 0.26
N GLU A 287 -18.85 1.39 -0.31
CA GLU A 287 -20.06 1.01 0.43
C GLU A 287 -19.81 -0.20 1.32
N ASP A 288 -19.10 -1.21 0.82
CA ASP A 288 -18.76 -2.41 1.58
C ASP A 288 -17.78 -2.12 2.74
N ILE A 289 -16.80 -1.23 2.51
CA ILE A 289 -15.91 -0.75 3.58
C ILE A 289 -16.73 -0.01 4.64
N ALA A 290 -17.57 0.95 4.22
CA ALA A 290 -18.40 1.74 5.14
C ALA A 290 -19.39 0.86 5.93
N PHE A 291 -20.03 -0.10 5.27
CA PHE A 291 -20.91 -1.10 5.89
C PHE A 291 -20.18 -1.90 6.97
N ALA A 292 -19.03 -2.48 6.62
CA ALA A 292 -18.31 -3.33 7.56
C ALA A 292 -17.79 -2.55 8.78
N VAL A 293 -17.35 -1.30 8.60
CA VAL A 293 -16.91 -0.40 9.69
C VAL A 293 -18.08 0.02 10.58
N ALA A 294 -19.19 0.47 10.00
CA ALA A 294 -20.39 0.84 10.76
C ALA A 294 -20.95 -0.37 11.55
N LEU A 295 -20.94 -1.56 10.96
CA LEU A 295 -21.36 -2.81 11.62
C LEU A 295 -20.43 -3.19 12.77
N PHE A 296 -19.11 -3.02 12.63
CA PHE A 296 -18.17 -3.26 13.73
C PHE A 296 -18.40 -2.32 14.91
N ILE A 297 -18.60 -1.02 14.65
CA ILE A 297 -18.92 -0.03 15.68
C ILE A 297 -20.23 -0.41 16.40
N ALA A 298 -21.29 -0.70 15.65
CA ALA A 298 -22.62 -0.96 16.18
C ALA A 298 -22.79 -2.33 16.86
N ARG A 299 -22.25 -3.42 16.27
CA ARG A 299 -22.49 -4.80 16.70
C ARG A 299 -21.43 -5.35 17.65
N LYS A 300 -20.20 -4.83 17.61
CA LYS A 300 -19.08 -5.29 18.46
C LYS A 300 -18.67 -4.26 19.51
N ASN A 301 -19.41 -3.15 19.64
CA ASN A 301 -18.97 -1.96 20.39
C ASN A 301 -17.55 -1.54 19.95
N GLY A 302 -17.29 -1.51 18.65
CA GLY A 302 -16.01 -1.08 18.12
C GLY A 302 -15.64 0.34 18.58
N SER A 303 -14.38 0.55 18.94
CA SER A 303 -13.83 1.87 19.34
C SER A 303 -12.50 2.23 18.67
N TYR A 304 -11.91 1.31 17.90
CA TYR A 304 -10.74 1.58 17.06
C TYR A 304 -10.87 0.83 15.75
N VAL A 305 -10.66 1.51 14.63
CA VAL A 305 -10.69 0.92 13.28
C VAL A 305 -9.53 1.47 12.46
N SER A 306 -8.60 0.59 12.05
CA SER A 306 -7.49 0.94 11.17
C SER A 306 -7.70 0.44 9.75
N TYR A 307 -7.59 1.33 8.76
CA TYR A 307 -7.66 1.00 7.34
C TYR A 307 -6.33 0.44 6.83
N TYR A 308 -6.31 -0.83 6.42
CA TYR A 308 -5.14 -1.49 5.87
C TYR A 308 -5.31 -1.72 4.35
N MET A 309 -4.71 -0.95 3.46
CA MET A 309 -3.94 0.27 3.68
C MET A 309 -4.80 1.53 3.63
N TYR A 310 -4.35 2.61 4.26
CA TYR A 310 -4.88 3.95 3.98
C TYR A 310 -4.07 4.64 2.87
N HIS A 311 -2.75 4.49 2.91
CA HIS A 311 -1.86 4.68 1.76
C HIS A 311 -0.95 3.46 1.62
N GLY A 312 -1.05 2.75 0.50
CA GLY A 312 -0.23 1.57 0.25
C GLY A 312 1.16 1.91 -0.29
N GLY A 313 1.25 2.80 -1.27
CA GLY A 313 2.50 3.26 -1.86
C GLY A 313 3.17 2.20 -2.76
N THR A 314 4.50 2.21 -2.78
CA THR A 314 5.31 1.38 -3.70
C THR A 314 6.31 0.53 -2.91
N ASN A 315 6.37 -0.77 -3.21
CA ASN A 315 7.47 -1.69 -2.87
C ASN A 315 8.74 -1.28 -3.64
N PHE A 316 9.39 -0.20 -3.21
CA PHE A 316 10.68 0.22 -3.76
C PHE A 316 11.75 -0.86 -3.53
N GLY A 317 12.70 -0.97 -4.45
CA GLY A 317 13.75 -1.98 -4.30
C GLY A 317 13.23 -3.40 -4.53
N ARG A 318 13.93 -4.37 -3.93
CA ARG A 318 13.59 -5.80 -3.96
C ARG A 318 13.01 -6.25 -2.62
N PHE A 319 12.02 -5.51 -2.12
CA PHE A 319 11.41 -5.68 -0.79
C PHE A 319 9.94 -6.18 -0.80
N ALA A 320 9.34 -6.40 -1.97
CA ALA A 320 8.09 -7.16 -2.05
C ALA A 320 8.29 -8.63 -1.65
N SER A 321 7.25 -9.26 -1.09
CA SER A 321 7.25 -10.71 -0.87
C SER A 321 7.02 -11.51 -2.15
N SER A 322 7.03 -12.84 -2.04
CA SER A 322 6.86 -13.77 -3.16
C SER A 322 5.72 -13.39 -4.11
N TYR A 323 6.05 -13.09 -5.37
CA TYR A 323 5.12 -12.68 -6.44
C TYR A 323 4.31 -11.40 -6.24
N VAL A 324 4.45 -10.67 -5.14
CA VAL A 324 3.75 -9.39 -4.93
C VAL A 324 4.33 -8.32 -5.85
N THR A 325 3.46 -7.47 -6.41
CA THR A 325 3.87 -6.44 -7.37
C THR A 325 4.57 -5.25 -6.69
N THR A 326 5.16 -4.40 -7.52
CA THR A 326 5.85 -3.17 -7.14
C THR A 326 4.91 -2.13 -6.54
N ASN A 327 3.72 -1.97 -7.10
CA ASN A 327 2.71 -1.08 -6.52
C ASN A 327 1.93 -1.82 -5.42
N TYR A 328 1.60 -1.13 -4.35
CA TYR A 328 0.95 -1.74 -3.19
C TYR A 328 -0.36 -1.01 -2.87
N TYR A 329 -1.47 -1.75 -2.86
CA TYR A 329 -2.80 -1.24 -2.51
C TYR A 329 -3.23 0.02 -3.32
N ASP A 330 -3.12 -0.02 -4.64
CA ASP A 330 -3.47 1.08 -5.58
C ASP A 330 -5.00 1.33 -5.74
N GLY A 331 -5.75 1.12 -4.66
CA GLY A 331 -7.16 1.46 -4.48
C GLY A 331 -7.52 1.73 -3.01
N ALA A 332 -6.51 1.92 -2.15
CA ALA A 332 -6.67 2.49 -0.83
C ALA A 332 -7.16 3.95 -0.90
N PRO A 333 -7.71 4.53 0.19
CA PRO A 333 -8.16 5.94 0.24
C PRO A 333 -7.16 6.96 -0.32
N LEU A 334 -5.84 6.70 -0.19
CA LEU A 334 -4.79 7.35 -0.96
C LEU A 334 -4.10 6.30 -1.85
N ASP A 335 -4.02 6.57 -3.15
CA ASP A 335 -3.49 5.63 -4.16
C ASP A 335 -1.96 5.45 -4.07
N GLU A 336 -1.35 4.67 -4.98
CA GLU A 336 0.12 4.47 -5.02
C GLU A 336 0.90 5.80 -5.01
N TYR A 337 0.36 6.82 -5.67
CA TYR A 337 0.99 8.12 -5.89
C TYR A 337 0.65 9.14 -4.80
N GLY A 338 -0.18 8.76 -3.81
CA GLY A 338 -0.69 9.66 -2.78
C GLY A 338 -1.78 10.62 -3.27
N LEU A 339 -2.42 10.34 -4.41
CA LEU A 339 -3.63 11.03 -4.86
C LEU A 339 -4.84 10.52 -4.05
N ILE A 340 -5.84 11.38 -3.87
CA ILE A 340 -7.07 11.01 -3.16
C ILE A 340 -7.90 10.07 -4.04
N TRP A 341 -8.08 8.82 -3.60
CA TRP A 341 -8.88 7.84 -4.32
C TRP A 341 -10.37 8.04 -4.02
N GLN A 342 -11.04 8.67 -4.99
CA GLN A 342 -12.45 9.02 -4.90
C GLN A 342 -13.33 8.00 -5.64
N PRO A 343 -14.47 7.57 -5.05
CA PRO A 343 -15.15 8.17 -3.90
C PRO A 343 -14.74 7.63 -2.52
N THR A 344 -13.87 6.62 -2.43
CA THR A 344 -13.57 5.90 -1.18
C THR A 344 -13.13 6.81 -0.04
N TRP A 345 -12.18 7.70 -0.28
CA TRP A 345 -11.72 8.66 0.74
C TRP A 345 -12.85 9.57 1.22
N GLY A 346 -13.66 10.12 0.30
CA GLY A 346 -14.75 11.04 0.65
C GLY A 346 -15.87 10.34 1.43
N HIS A 347 -16.26 9.13 1.01
CA HIS A 347 -17.33 8.37 1.66
C HIS A 347 -16.96 7.96 3.09
N LEU A 348 -15.71 7.52 3.31
CA LEU A 348 -15.21 7.19 4.64
C LEU A 348 -15.07 8.44 5.52
N ARG A 349 -14.68 9.60 4.96
CA ARG A 349 -14.63 10.86 5.71
C ARG A 349 -16.02 11.30 6.24
N GLU A 350 -17.09 11.11 5.46
CA GLU A 350 -18.45 11.38 5.94
C GLU A 350 -18.90 10.35 7.01
N LEU A 351 -18.53 9.07 6.88
CA LEU A 351 -18.74 8.06 7.93
C LEU A 351 -18.02 8.44 9.23
N HIS A 352 -16.76 8.86 9.15
CA HIS A 352 -15.99 9.33 10.31
C HIS A 352 -16.68 10.50 10.99
N ALA A 353 -17.19 11.47 10.22
CA ALA A 353 -17.95 12.59 10.74
C ALA A 353 -19.24 12.16 11.45
N ALA A 354 -20.03 11.25 10.86
CA ALA A 354 -21.26 10.74 11.45
C ALA A 354 -21.02 10.01 12.78
N VAL A 355 -19.96 9.20 12.85
CA VAL A 355 -19.55 8.50 14.08
C VAL A 355 -19.00 9.47 15.12
N LYS A 356 -18.16 10.45 14.74
CA LYS A 356 -17.59 11.44 15.68
C LYS A 356 -18.65 12.36 16.27
N GLN A 357 -19.63 12.80 15.47
CA GLN A 357 -20.80 13.55 15.97
C GLN A 357 -21.65 12.72 16.94
N SER A 358 -21.62 11.39 16.83
CA SER A 358 -22.35 10.45 17.69
C SER A 358 -21.49 9.89 18.84
N SER A 359 -20.32 10.45 19.10
CA SER A 359 -19.31 9.85 20.00
C SER A 359 -19.73 9.76 21.46
N GLU A 360 -20.53 10.70 21.97
CA GLU A 360 -21.03 10.67 23.36
C GLU A 360 -21.91 9.43 23.63
N PRO A 361 -23.06 9.24 22.94
CA PRO A 361 -23.87 8.05 23.17
C PRO A 361 -23.11 6.76 22.82
N LEU A 362 -22.26 6.76 21.77
CA LEU A 362 -21.43 5.60 21.45
C LEU A 362 -20.50 5.16 22.58
N LEU A 363 -19.95 6.09 23.37
CA LEU A 363 -18.91 5.82 24.37
C LEU A 363 -19.45 5.74 25.81
N PHE A 364 -20.58 6.38 26.10
CA PHE A 364 -21.15 6.47 27.46
C PHE A 364 -22.60 5.99 27.55
N GLY A 365 -23.29 5.81 26.41
CA GLY A 365 -24.68 5.37 26.35
C GLY A 365 -24.89 3.89 26.67
N THR A 366 -26.12 3.58 27.07
CA THR A 366 -26.59 2.20 27.23
C THR A 366 -26.82 1.60 25.85
N TYR A 367 -26.18 0.47 25.58
CA TYR A 367 -26.37 -0.29 24.35
C TYR A 367 -27.62 -1.17 24.42
N SER A 368 -28.42 -1.16 23.35
CA SER A 368 -29.51 -2.13 23.12
C SER A 368 -29.60 -2.50 21.64
N ASN A 369 -30.17 -3.67 21.34
CA ASN A 369 -30.45 -4.10 19.98
C ASN A 369 -31.74 -4.93 19.90
N PHE A 370 -32.34 -4.95 18.71
CA PHE A 370 -33.48 -5.82 18.37
C PHE A 370 -33.61 -5.98 16.85
N SER A 371 -34.26 -7.06 16.42
CA SER A 371 -34.69 -7.24 15.02
C SER A 371 -35.85 -6.30 14.71
N LEU A 372 -35.76 -5.63 13.56
CA LEU A 372 -36.84 -4.84 12.94
C LEU A 372 -37.73 -5.73 12.08
N ASP A 373 -37.10 -6.65 11.33
CA ASP A 373 -37.69 -7.69 10.51
C ASP A 373 -36.63 -8.81 10.27
N GLN A 374 -36.90 -9.80 9.42
CA GLN A 374 -36.11 -11.02 9.24
C GLN A 374 -34.61 -10.78 8.93
N GLU A 375 -34.28 -9.78 8.13
CA GLU A 375 -32.89 -9.45 7.73
C GLU A 375 -32.49 -8.02 8.13
N GLN A 376 -33.22 -7.43 9.09
CA GLN A 376 -33.05 -6.04 9.49
C GLN A 376 -32.90 -5.93 11.01
N GLU A 377 -31.82 -5.29 11.46
CA GLU A 377 -31.47 -5.13 12.88
C GLU A 377 -31.37 -3.64 13.24
N ALA A 378 -31.75 -3.27 14.47
CA ALA A 378 -31.49 -1.96 15.05
C ALA A 378 -30.49 -2.09 16.20
N HIS A 379 -29.43 -1.28 16.19
CA HIS A 379 -28.52 -1.08 17.32
C HIS A 379 -28.67 0.35 17.83
N ILE A 380 -28.90 0.53 19.12
CA ILE A 380 -29.15 1.84 19.74
C ILE A 380 -28.14 2.05 20.87
N PHE A 381 -27.61 3.27 20.93
CA PHE A 381 -26.82 3.78 22.04
C PHE A 381 -27.51 5.05 22.56
N GLU A 382 -27.85 5.08 23.84
CA GLU A 382 -28.67 6.15 24.42
C GLU A 382 -28.16 6.58 25.82
N THR A 383 -27.94 7.88 25.99
CA THR A 383 -27.72 8.53 27.29
C THR A 383 -28.97 9.30 27.72
N GLU A 384 -28.94 9.98 28.86
CA GLU A 384 -30.09 10.79 29.32
C GLU A 384 -30.45 11.95 28.36
N SER A 385 -29.55 12.31 27.44
CA SER A 385 -29.69 13.50 26.58
C SER A 385 -29.43 13.27 25.09
N GLN A 386 -28.72 12.20 24.70
CA GLN A 386 -28.34 11.92 23.32
C GLN A 386 -28.66 10.46 22.94
N CYS A 387 -28.95 10.23 21.66
CA CYS A 387 -29.26 8.91 21.13
C CYS A 387 -28.69 8.77 19.71
N VAL A 388 -28.03 7.66 19.40
CA VAL A 388 -27.69 7.27 18.03
C VAL A 388 -28.21 5.87 17.75
N ALA A 389 -28.77 5.68 16.56
CA ALA A 389 -29.21 4.37 16.08
C ALA A 389 -28.53 4.01 14.77
N PHE A 390 -28.17 2.74 14.63
CA PHE A 390 -27.67 2.11 13.41
C PHE A 390 -28.74 1.10 12.97
N LEU A 391 -29.41 1.39 11.85
CA LEU A 391 -30.42 0.50 11.28
C LEU A 391 -29.77 -0.25 10.11
N VAL A 392 -29.67 -1.56 10.25
CA VAL A 392 -28.94 -2.47 9.35
C VAL A 392 -29.93 -3.18 8.43
N ASN A 393 -29.60 -3.29 7.15
CA ASN A 393 -30.23 -4.20 6.21
C ASN A 393 -29.19 -5.19 5.67
N PHE A 394 -29.37 -6.48 5.96
CA PHE A 394 -28.48 -7.54 5.48
C PHE A 394 -28.86 -8.10 4.10
N ASP A 395 -30.10 -7.87 3.63
CA ASP A 395 -30.54 -8.30 2.29
C ASP A 395 -29.66 -7.63 1.23
N GLN A 396 -29.03 -8.43 0.36
CA GLN A 396 -28.07 -7.98 -0.64
C GLN A 396 -28.73 -7.41 -1.92
N HIS A 397 -30.05 -7.50 -2.03
CA HIS A 397 -30.81 -7.26 -3.25
C HIS A 397 -32.05 -6.38 -3.06
N GLN A 398 -32.74 -6.44 -1.92
CA GLN A 398 -33.97 -5.68 -1.67
C GLN A 398 -33.75 -4.43 -0.83
N THR A 399 -34.48 -3.38 -1.17
CA THR A 399 -34.68 -2.20 -0.30
C THR A 399 -35.81 -2.53 0.66
N SER A 400 -35.55 -2.41 1.97
CA SER A 400 -36.53 -2.77 3.00
C SER A 400 -37.16 -1.53 3.64
N GLU A 401 -38.48 -1.50 3.78
CA GLU A 401 -39.18 -0.48 4.56
C GLU A 401 -39.33 -0.95 6.01
N VAL A 402 -38.75 -0.19 6.95
CA VAL A 402 -38.78 -0.50 8.39
C VAL A 402 -39.43 0.63 9.17
N VAL A 403 -40.12 0.29 10.27
CA VAL A 403 -40.68 1.29 11.20
C VAL A 403 -39.82 1.34 12.47
N PHE A 404 -39.13 2.46 12.68
CA PHE A 404 -38.27 2.68 13.84
C PHE A 404 -38.74 3.91 14.62
N ARG A 405 -39.05 3.76 15.92
CA ARG A 405 -39.55 4.83 16.80
C ARG A 405 -40.68 5.69 16.17
N ASN A 406 -41.64 5.02 15.51
CA ASN A 406 -42.76 5.60 14.74
C ASN A 406 -42.37 6.40 13.47
N ILE A 407 -41.20 6.14 12.90
CA ILE A 407 -40.73 6.71 11.63
C ILE A 407 -40.56 5.57 10.62
N SER A 408 -41.24 5.63 9.48
CA SER A 408 -40.98 4.73 8.34
C SER A 408 -39.72 5.16 7.60
N LEU A 409 -38.81 4.22 7.35
CA LEU A 409 -37.53 4.46 6.68
C LEU A 409 -37.28 3.36 5.64
N GLN A 410 -36.70 3.73 4.50
CA GLN A 410 -36.22 2.79 3.50
C GLN A 410 -34.71 2.58 3.67
N LEU A 411 -34.31 1.34 3.93
CA LEU A 411 -32.91 0.91 4.01
C LEU A 411 -32.51 0.29 2.67
N ALA A 412 -31.45 0.81 2.04
CA ALA A 412 -30.91 0.25 0.81
C ALA A 412 -30.39 -1.19 1.01
N PRO A 413 -30.21 -1.99 -0.05
CA PRO A 413 -29.61 -3.32 0.06
C PRO A 413 -28.20 -3.25 0.64
N LYS A 414 -27.86 -4.19 1.53
CA LYS A 414 -26.57 -4.29 2.24
C LYS A 414 -26.10 -2.94 2.82
N SER A 415 -27.00 -2.22 3.49
CA SER A 415 -26.75 -0.87 4.02
C SER A 415 -26.84 -0.79 5.54
N ILE A 416 -26.24 0.26 6.09
CA ILE A 416 -26.51 0.75 7.45
C ILE A 416 -26.84 2.23 7.37
N SER A 417 -28.02 2.61 7.85
CA SER A 417 -28.38 4.01 8.09
C SER A 417 -28.03 4.41 9.52
N ILE A 418 -27.24 5.47 9.67
CA ILE A 418 -26.86 6.08 10.96
C ILE A 418 -27.80 7.25 11.22
N LEU A 419 -28.52 7.20 12.34
CA LEU A 419 -29.51 8.19 12.75
C LEU A 419 -29.02 8.99 13.96
N SER A 420 -28.77 10.28 13.75
CA SER A 420 -28.64 11.26 14.83
C SER A 420 -29.97 11.41 15.57
N ASP A 421 -29.89 11.61 16.89
CA ASP A 421 -31.02 11.73 17.82
C ASP A 421 -32.01 10.55 17.74
N CYS A 422 -31.54 9.40 17.24
CA CYS A 422 -32.34 8.23 16.88
C CYS A 422 -33.55 8.54 15.98
N LYS A 423 -33.46 9.58 15.13
CA LYS A 423 -34.55 10.05 14.26
C LYS A 423 -34.10 10.47 12.86
N ARG A 424 -33.01 11.24 12.75
CA ARG A 424 -32.58 11.86 11.50
C ARG A 424 -31.38 11.13 10.93
N VAL A 425 -31.57 10.48 9.78
CA VAL A 425 -30.47 9.86 9.01
C VAL A 425 -29.43 10.93 8.67
N VAL A 426 -28.18 10.69 9.06
CA VAL A 426 -27.03 11.56 8.78
C VAL A 426 -26.01 10.92 7.85
N PHE A 427 -26.04 9.60 7.72
CA PHE A 427 -25.20 8.84 6.80
C PHE A 427 -25.88 7.50 6.47
N GLU A 428 -25.71 7.01 5.24
CA GLU A 428 -26.08 5.64 4.89
C GLU A 428 -24.97 5.01 4.05
N THR A 429 -24.51 3.82 4.44
CA THR A 429 -23.29 3.21 3.88
C THR A 429 -23.39 2.91 2.39
N ALA A 430 -24.60 2.69 1.85
CA ALA A 430 -24.83 2.41 0.43
C ALA A 430 -25.13 3.67 -0.42
N LYS A 431 -25.22 4.87 0.18
CA LYS A 431 -25.51 6.13 -0.53
C LYS A 431 -24.27 7.00 -0.63
N VAL A 432 -23.47 6.76 -1.68
CA VAL A 432 -22.23 7.50 -1.94
C VAL A 432 -22.55 8.88 -2.53
N ASN A 433 -22.52 9.92 -1.69
CA ASN A 433 -22.68 11.32 -2.11
C ASN A 433 -21.33 12.03 -2.38
N ALA A 434 -20.21 11.35 -2.11
CA ALA A 434 -18.88 11.86 -2.40
C ALA A 434 -18.62 11.95 -3.91
N GLN A 435 -17.74 12.87 -4.33
CA GLN A 435 -17.31 12.91 -5.73
C GLN A 435 -16.59 11.61 -6.12
N HIS A 436 -16.67 11.25 -7.40
CA HIS A 436 -15.84 10.24 -8.05
C HIS A 436 -14.73 10.94 -8.83
N GLY A 437 -13.57 10.29 -8.99
CA GLY A 437 -12.46 10.79 -9.80
C GLY A 437 -11.93 9.73 -10.76
N SER A 438 -11.64 10.10 -12.00
CA SER A 438 -10.91 9.24 -12.94
C SER A 438 -9.45 9.69 -13.04
N ARG A 439 -8.54 8.79 -12.68
CA ARG A 439 -7.10 8.96 -12.82
C ARG A 439 -6.67 8.62 -14.25
N THR A 440 -5.89 9.50 -14.85
CA THR A 440 -5.35 9.34 -16.21
C THR A 440 -3.84 9.41 -16.16
N ALA A 441 -3.17 8.65 -17.03
CA ALA A 441 -1.74 8.81 -17.28
C ALA A 441 -1.55 9.37 -18.69
N GLU A 442 -0.94 10.55 -18.77
CA GLU A 442 -0.63 11.22 -20.03
C GLU A 442 0.81 10.89 -20.43
N GLU A 443 1.07 10.57 -21.69
CA GLU A 443 2.43 10.38 -22.21
C GLU A 443 3.09 11.74 -22.46
N VAL A 444 4.21 11.99 -21.78
CA VAL A 444 4.92 13.27 -21.81
C VAL A 444 6.28 13.17 -22.48
N GLN A 445 6.92 11.99 -22.47
CA GLN A 445 8.16 11.71 -23.20
C GLN A 445 8.15 10.25 -23.70
N SER A 446 8.68 10.03 -24.91
CA SER A 446 8.79 8.71 -25.53
C SER A 446 10.26 8.36 -25.75
N PHE A 447 10.67 7.12 -25.46
CA PHE A 447 12.04 6.64 -25.72
C PHE A 447 12.18 5.90 -27.06
N SER A 448 11.35 6.29 -28.03
CA SER A 448 11.26 5.65 -29.35
C SER A 448 12.48 5.85 -30.27
N ASP A 449 13.37 6.81 -30.00
CA ASP A 449 14.65 6.91 -30.73
C ASP A 449 15.69 5.93 -30.19
N ILE A 450 15.94 4.87 -30.95
CA ILE A 450 16.90 3.82 -30.61
C ILE A 450 18.35 4.31 -30.46
N ASN A 451 18.70 5.45 -31.06
CA ASN A 451 20.06 6.01 -30.98
C ASN A 451 20.39 6.56 -29.60
N THR A 452 19.37 6.96 -28.82
CA THR A 452 19.50 7.42 -27.43
C THR A 452 19.89 6.28 -26.49
N TRP A 453 19.51 5.05 -26.82
CA TRP A 453 19.76 3.88 -26.02
C TRP A 453 21.18 3.31 -26.23
N LYS A 454 21.70 2.75 -25.14
CA LYS A 454 22.84 1.83 -25.16
C LYS A 454 22.45 0.49 -24.56
N ALA A 455 23.12 -0.57 -24.99
CA ALA A 455 22.95 -1.91 -24.46
C ALA A 455 24.28 -2.50 -23.96
N PHE A 456 24.20 -3.34 -22.93
CA PHE A 456 25.26 -4.22 -22.49
C PHE A 456 24.68 -5.63 -22.32
N LYS A 457 25.27 -6.61 -22.99
CA LYS A 457 24.82 -8.00 -22.94
C LYS A 457 25.35 -8.66 -21.67
N GLU A 458 24.47 -9.20 -20.84
CA GLU A 458 24.87 -9.91 -19.63
C GLU A 458 25.63 -11.20 -20.01
N PRO A 459 26.88 -11.39 -19.53
CA PRO A 459 27.69 -12.56 -19.87
C PRO A 459 27.20 -13.81 -19.13
N ILE A 460 26.98 -14.90 -19.88
CA ILE A 460 26.54 -16.19 -19.33
C ILE A 460 27.78 -16.96 -18.84
N PRO A 461 27.91 -17.32 -17.55
CA PRO A 461 29.03 -18.12 -17.06
C PRO A 461 29.14 -19.47 -17.79
N GLN A 462 30.34 -19.81 -18.28
CA GLN A 462 30.61 -21.04 -19.07
C GLN A 462 31.63 -22.01 -18.43
N ASP A 463 32.05 -21.78 -17.18
CA ASP A 463 33.11 -22.58 -16.56
C ASP A 463 32.84 -22.78 -15.08
N ALA A 464 32.47 -24.01 -14.70
CA ALA A 464 32.18 -24.37 -13.33
C ALA A 464 33.40 -24.20 -12.40
N SER A 465 34.63 -24.39 -12.90
CA SER A 465 35.87 -24.27 -12.11
C SER A 465 36.24 -22.82 -11.75
N LYS A 466 35.63 -21.85 -12.45
CA LYS A 466 35.80 -20.40 -12.21
C LYS A 466 34.60 -19.77 -11.49
N ALA A 467 33.63 -20.59 -11.08
CA ALA A 467 32.48 -20.13 -10.34
C ALA A 467 32.87 -19.74 -8.89
N MET A 468 32.00 -18.99 -8.21
CA MET A 468 32.26 -18.49 -6.85
C MET A 468 32.32 -19.63 -5.82
N TYR A 469 31.49 -20.65 -6.01
CA TYR A 469 31.50 -21.89 -5.23
C TYR A 469 31.40 -23.10 -6.16
N THR A 470 31.83 -24.27 -5.70
CA THR A 470 31.67 -25.54 -6.42
C THR A 470 31.26 -26.66 -5.46
N GLY A 471 30.46 -27.62 -5.92
CA GLY A 471 30.02 -28.76 -5.11
C GLY A 471 29.52 -29.93 -5.95
N ASN A 472 29.49 -31.13 -5.34
CA ASN A 472 28.95 -32.36 -5.93
C ASN A 472 27.49 -32.61 -5.53
N GLU A 473 26.72 -31.53 -5.37
CA GLU A 473 25.31 -31.53 -4.99
C GLU A 473 24.65 -30.23 -5.46
N LEU A 474 23.31 -30.21 -5.56
CA LEU A 474 22.55 -29.01 -5.94
C LEU A 474 22.33 -28.06 -4.74
N PHE A 475 23.05 -26.94 -4.71
CA PHE A 475 22.92 -25.92 -3.66
C PHE A 475 21.50 -25.29 -3.64
N GLU A 476 21.03 -24.96 -2.43
CA GLU A 476 19.77 -24.23 -2.20
C GLU A 476 19.95 -22.74 -2.52
N HIS A 477 18.95 -22.12 -3.16
CA HIS A 477 19.08 -20.77 -3.70
C HIS A 477 19.33 -19.72 -2.61
N LEU A 478 18.42 -19.55 -1.65
CA LEU A 478 18.46 -18.42 -0.71
C LEU A 478 19.67 -18.50 0.22
N SER A 479 20.01 -19.70 0.69
CA SER A 479 21.19 -20.01 1.50
C SER A 479 22.50 -19.66 0.79
N THR A 480 22.52 -19.73 -0.54
CA THR A 480 23.70 -19.44 -1.39
C THR A 480 23.78 -17.97 -1.78
N THR A 481 22.65 -17.34 -2.13
CA THR A 481 22.61 -15.90 -2.49
C THR A 481 22.56 -14.97 -1.29
N LYS A 482 22.34 -15.51 -0.08
CA LYS A 482 22.03 -14.77 1.16
C LYS A 482 20.88 -13.78 1.01
N ASP A 483 20.02 -14.04 0.02
CA ASP A 483 18.97 -13.14 -0.43
C ASP A 483 19.48 -11.69 -0.69
N GLU A 484 20.74 -11.54 -1.12
CA GLU A 484 21.38 -10.27 -1.54
C GLU A 484 21.08 -9.90 -3.01
N THR A 485 20.82 -10.92 -3.83
CA THR A 485 20.40 -10.85 -5.23
C THR A 485 19.25 -11.84 -5.46
N ASP A 486 18.45 -11.58 -6.48
CA ASP A 486 17.37 -12.47 -6.91
C ASP A 486 17.89 -13.64 -7.79
N TYR A 487 19.18 -13.64 -8.16
CA TYR A 487 19.75 -14.49 -9.22
C TYR A 487 20.84 -15.46 -8.72
N LEU A 488 20.73 -16.73 -9.13
CA LEU A 488 21.77 -17.74 -8.92
C LEU A 488 21.99 -18.56 -10.20
N TRP A 489 23.23 -18.58 -10.67
CA TRP A 489 23.68 -19.44 -11.75
C TRP A 489 24.12 -20.81 -11.22
N TYR A 490 23.66 -21.86 -11.89
CA TYR A 490 24.07 -23.25 -11.73
C TYR A 490 24.77 -23.68 -13.03
N ILE A 491 26.03 -24.10 -12.98
CA ILE A 491 26.88 -24.39 -14.14
C ILE A 491 27.38 -25.83 -14.05
N VAL A 492 27.21 -26.64 -15.09
CA VAL A 492 27.74 -28.02 -15.13
C VAL A 492 28.36 -28.33 -16.49
N GLY A 493 29.46 -29.10 -16.48
CA GLY A 493 30.04 -29.69 -17.68
C GLY A 493 29.39 -31.04 -18.00
N TYR A 494 29.04 -31.29 -19.25
CA TYR A 494 28.48 -32.57 -19.69
C TYR A 494 29.23 -33.10 -20.92
N ALA A 495 29.82 -34.29 -20.79
CA ALA A 495 30.46 -34.99 -21.89
C ALA A 495 29.40 -35.80 -22.67
N HIS A 496 29.07 -35.35 -23.88
CA HIS A 496 28.09 -36.00 -24.74
C HIS A 496 28.76 -36.97 -25.71
N THR A 497 28.31 -38.21 -25.70
CA THR A 497 28.56 -39.19 -26.78
C THR A 497 27.27 -39.29 -27.59
N PRO A 498 27.27 -39.00 -28.91
CA PRO A 498 26.08 -39.13 -29.75
C PRO A 498 25.63 -40.59 -29.89
N SER A 499 24.31 -40.82 -29.94
CA SER A 499 23.73 -42.11 -30.36
C SER A 499 23.87 -42.30 -31.87
N GLU A 500 24.06 -43.55 -32.34
CA GLU A 500 24.24 -43.87 -33.78
C GLU A 500 23.07 -43.39 -34.67
N ASP A 501 21.85 -43.32 -34.14
CA ASP A 501 20.64 -42.87 -34.87
C ASP A 501 20.43 -41.35 -34.87
N GLY A 502 21.30 -40.56 -34.24
CA GLY A 502 21.14 -39.09 -34.12
C GLY A 502 19.89 -38.67 -33.33
N GLN A 503 19.55 -39.39 -32.26
CA GLN A 503 18.34 -39.18 -31.48
C GLN A 503 18.35 -37.82 -30.75
N LEU A 504 17.15 -37.26 -30.53
CA LEU A 504 17.00 -36.00 -29.80
C LEU A 504 17.45 -36.15 -28.34
N VAL A 505 18.16 -35.13 -27.86
CA VAL A 505 18.56 -35.01 -26.46
C VAL A 505 17.59 -34.08 -25.75
N LEU A 506 16.91 -34.59 -24.72
CA LEU A 506 15.99 -33.85 -23.86
C LEU A 506 16.74 -33.46 -22.58
N ILE A 507 16.66 -32.18 -22.18
CA ILE A 507 16.98 -31.77 -20.81
C ILE A 507 15.69 -31.61 -20.02
N ASN A 508 15.69 -32.08 -18.78
CA ASN A 508 14.61 -31.90 -17.82
C ASN A 508 15.17 -31.29 -16.52
N VAL A 509 14.61 -30.14 -16.13
CA VAL A 509 15.04 -29.39 -14.94
C VAL A 509 13.84 -29.09 -14.07
N GLU A 510 13.85 -29.64 -12.85
CA GLU A 510 12.85 -29.36 -11.81
C GLU A 510 13.44 -28.35 -10.82
N SER A 511 12.72 -27.27 -10.57
CA SER A 511 13.15 -26.16 -9.73
C SER A 511 12.03 -25.66 -8.84
N ARG A 512 12.38 -25.14 -7.66
CA ARG A 512 11.49 -24.37 -6.78
C ARG A 512 11.70 -22.87 -6.88
N ALA A 513 12.57 -22.43 -7.79
CA ALA A 513 12.70 -21.03 -8.12
C ALA A 513 11.40 -20.48 -8.72
N HIS A 514 11.19 -19.16 -8.67
CA HIS A 514 10.02 -18.55 -9.28
C HIS A 514 10.16 -18.45 -10.81
N ILE A 515 11.40 -18.40 -11.32
CA ILE A 515 11.75 -18.42 -12.75
C ILE A 515 13.02 -19.25 -12.95
N LEU A 516 13.12 -19.92 -14.10
CA LEU A 516 14.28 -20.67 -14.55
C LEU A 516 14.53 -20.39 -16.04
N HIS A 517 15.79 -20.07 -16.39
CA HIS A 517 16.27 -20.01 -17.78
C HIS A 517 17.36 -21.06 -18.00
N ALA A 518 17.45 -21.61 -19.20
CA ALA A 518 18.48 -22.58 -19.57
C ALA A 518 19.30 -22.12 -20.78
N PHE A 519 20.61 -22.35 -20.69
CA PHE A 519 21.59 -22.10 -21.73
C PHE A 519 22.48 -23.33 -21.92
N VAL A 520 22.86 -23.62 -23.17
CA VAL A 520 23.80 -24.69 -23.51
C VAL A 520 24.84 -24.11 -24.46
N ASN A 521 26.13 -24.24 -24.13
CA ASN A 521 27.25 -23.68 -24.91
C ASN A 521 27.03 -22.21 -25.29
N ASN A 522 26.65 -21.38 -24.31
CA ASN A 522 26.31 -19.96 -24.44
C ASN A 522 25.05 -19.64 -25.30
N ALA A 523 24.36 -20.62 -25.87
CA ALA A 523 23.10 -20.43 -26.58
C ALA A 523 21.89 -20.53 -25.62
N TYR A 524 20.93 -19.60 -25.75
CA TYR A 524 19.69 -19.64 -24.97
C TYR A 524 18.74 -20.72 -25.53
N ILE A 525 18.26 -21.59 -24.64
CA ILE A 525 17.39 -22.73 -24.99
C ILE A 525 15.92 -22.42 -24.69
N GLY A 526 15.64 -21.78 -23.54
CA GLY A 526 14.28 -21.49 -23.12
C GLY A 526 14.18 -21.13 -21.65
N ARG A 527 12.93 -20.94 -21.20
CA ARG A 527 12.58 -20.57 -19.83
C ARG A 527 11.27 -21.20 -19.39
N ILE A 528 11.07 -21.25 -18.08
CA ILE A 528 9.78 -21.51 -17.43
C ILE A 528 9.64 -20.61 -16.21
N HIS A 529 8.42 -20.24 -15.83
CA HIS A 529 8.14 -19.47 -14.62
C HIS A 529 6.91 -20.04 -13.90
N GLY A 530 6.85 -19.79 -12.59
CA GLY A 530 5.69 -20.13 -11.76
C GLY A 530 4.67 -19.00 -11.67
N SER A 531 3.77 -19.12 -10.70
CA SER A 531 2.79 -18.12 -10.27
C SER A 531 2.53 -18.28 -8.78
N HIS A 532 2.00 -17.25 -8.12
CA HIS A 532 1.71 -17.25 -6.68
C HIS A 532 0.87 -18.47 -6.23
N ASP A 533 -0.24 -18.72 -6.93
CA ASP A 533 -1.18 -19.81 -6.63
C ASP A 533 -0.87 -21.10 -7.43
N GLY A 534 0.32 -21.18 -8.04
CA GLY A 534 0.75 -22.29 -8.89
C GLY A 534 1.36 -23.46 -8.10
N PRO A 535 1.77 -24.54 -8.80
CA PRO A 535 2.56 -25.60 -8.18
C PRO A 535 3.91 -25.06 -7.73
N ALA A 536 4.37 -25.48 -6.53
CA ALA A 536 5.62 -25.02 -5.95
C ALA A 536 6.89 -25.43 -6.75
N ASN A 537 6.78 -26.43 -7.62
CA ASN A 537 7.86 -26.86 -8.52
C ASN A 537 7.53 -26.43 -9.95
N ILE A 538 8.46 -25.74 -10.61
CA ILE A 538 8.46 -25.45 -12.06
C ILE A 538 9.36 -26.45 -12.78
N ILE A 539 8.93 -26.91 -13.96
CA ILE A 539 9.65 -27.93 -14.74
C ILE A 539 9.93 -27.37 -16.14
N LEU A 540 11.21 -27.28 -16.50
CA LEU A 540 11.64 -27.01 -17.87
C LEU A 540 12.04 -28.33 -18.52
N SER A 541 11.25 -28.79 -19.48
CA SER A 541 11.54 -29.98 -20.29
C SER A 541 11.58 -29.56 -21.76
N THR A 542 12.74 -29.71 -22.41
CA THR A 542 12.96 -29.22 -23.78
C THR A 542 14.12 -29.93 -24.47
N ASN A 543 14.08 -29.97 -25.81
CA ASN A 543 15.16 -30.53 -26.61
C ASN A 543 16.36 -29.57 -26.64
N ILE A 544 17.58 -30.12 -26.57
CA ILE A 544 18.84 -29.38 -26.64
C ILE A 544 19.75 -29.95 -27.73
N SER A 545 20.64 -29.11 -28.25
CA SER A 545 21.72 -29.51 -29.15
C SER A 545 23.03 -29.53 -28.38
N LEU A 546 23.75 -30.65 -28.48
CA LEU A 546 25.04 -30.86 -27.84
C LEU A 546 26.08 -31.17 -28.93
N ASN A 547 27.29 -30.65 -28.73
CA ASN A 547 28.47 -31.04 -29.49
C ASN A 547 28.93 -32.43 -29.03
N GLU A 548 29.60 -33.18 -29.90
CA GLU A 548 30.36 -34.37 -29.48
C GLU A 548 31.47 -33.96 -28.50
N GLY A 549 31.60 -34.69 -27.38
CA GLY A 549 32.54 -34.37 -26.32
C GLY A 549 32.01 -33.32 -25.32
N PRO A 550 32.86 -32.37 -24.85
CA PRO A 550 32.51 -31.49 -23.73
C PRO A 550 31.51 -30.39 -24.12
N ASN A 551 30.46 -30.26 -23.32
CA ASN A 551 29.46 -29.20 -23.38
C ASN A 551 29.35 -28.50 -22.02
N THR A 552 28.86 -27.27 -22.01
CA THR A 552 28.48 -26.57 -20.77
C THR A 552 26.99 -26.29 -20.75
N ILE A 553 26.36 -26.53 -19.60
CA ILE A 553 24.97 -26.21 -19.33
C ILE A 553 24.95 -25.17 -18.21
N SER A 554 24.38 -24.00 -18.48
CA SER A 554 24.25 -22.90 -17.53
C SER A 554 22.77 -22.63 -17.29
N LEU A 555 22.32 -22.76 -16.05
CA LEU A 555 20.93 -22.59 -15.65
C LEU A 555 20.84 -21.37 -14.72
N LEU A 556 20.02 -20.38 -15.09
CA LEU A 556 19.77 -19.21 -14.26
C LEU A 556 18.47 -19.39 -13.49
N SER A 557 18.61 -19.59 -12.18
CA SER A 557 17.51 -19.59 -11.23
C SER A 557 17.23 -18.16 -10.76
N ALA A 558 15.96 -17.74 -10.74
CA ALA A 558 15.59 -16.43 -10.20
C ALA A 558 14.39 -16.48 -9.23
N MET A 559 14.47 -15.68 -8.16
CA MET A 559 13.47 -15.57 -7.09
C MET A 559 12.71 -14.24 -7.18
N VAL A 560 11.41 -14.28 -7.44
CA VAL A 560 10.50 -13.11 -7.45
C VAL A 560 10.07 -12.80 -6.02
N GLY A 561 10.92 -12.11 -5.25
CA GLY A 561 10.71 -11.91 -3.81
C GLY A 561 10.94 -13.20 -2.99
N SER A 562 10.83 -13.10 -1.67
CA SER A 562 10.90 -14.25 -0.75
C SER A 562 9.64 -14.34 0.13
N PRO A 563 9.32 -15.54 0.69
CA PRO A 563 8.06 -15.77 1.39
C PRO A 563 7.87 -14.85 2.58
N ASP A 564 6.64 -14.48 2.90
CA ASP A 564 6.28 -13.56 3.98
C ASP A 564 5.48 -14.19 5.12
N SER A 565 4.88 -15.36 4.89
CA SER A 565 3.79 -15.89 5.71
C SER A 565 3.90 -17.41 5.92
N GLY A 566 3.26 -17.90 6.99
CA GLY A 566 3.19 -19.32 7.37
C GLY A 566 4.33 -19.82 8.26
N ALA A 567 4.19 -21.03 8.80
CA ALA A 567 5.19 -21.64 9.69
C ALA A 567 6.47 -22.06 8.95
N HIS A 568 7.55 -22.25 9.71
CA HIS A 568 8.85 -22.77 9.27
C HIS A 568 9.43 -22.08 8.02
N MET A 569 9.35 -20.75 7.95
CA MET A 569 9.93 -19.95 6.87
C MET A 569 11.46 -20.12 6.77
N GLU A 570 12.13 -20.44 7.87
CA GLU A 570 13.56 -20.75 7.93
C GLU A 570 13.93 -22.09 7.27
N ARG A 571 12.94 -22.92 6.90
CA ARG A 571 13.15 -24.28 6.34
C ARG A 571 12.68 -24.41 4.89
N ARG A 572 12.28 -23.31 4.25
CA ARG A 572 11.80 -23.33 2.86
C ARG A 572 12.99 -23.39 1.90
N VAL A 573 12.95 -24.35 0.98
CA VAL A 573 14.04 -24.71 0.08
C VAL A 573 13.66 -24.30 -1.34
N PHE A 574 14.48 -23.44 -1.95
CA PHE A 574 14.30 -22.88 -3.29
C PHE A 574 15.45 -23.28 -4.23
N GLY A 575 15.37 -22.84 -5.49
CA GLY A 575 16.35 -23.18 -6.52
C GLY A 575 16.15 -24.55 -7.15
N ILE A 576 17.15 -25.01 -7.89
CA ILE A 576 17.07 -26.23 -8.70
C ILE A 576 17.11 -27.47 -7.79
N ARG A 577 16.23 -28.44 -8.05
CA ARG A 577 16.05 -29.66 -7.23
C ARG A 577 16.39 -30.95 -7.99
N LYS A 578 16.19 -30.98 -9.30
CA LYS A 578 16.59 -32.10 -10.18
C LYS A 578 17.06 -31.56 -11.52
N VAL A 579 18.15 -32.11 -12.04
CA VAL A 579 18.62 -31.90 -13.42
C VAL A 579 18.90 -33.24 -14.05
N SER A 580 18.42 -33.44 -15.27
CA SER A 580 18.64 -34.67 -16.00
C SER A 580 18.66 -34.49 -17.51
N ILE A 581 19.32 -35.45 -18.17
CA ILE A 581 19.41 -35.55 -19.62
C ILE A 581 18.94 -36.94 -20.07
N GLN A 582 18.12 -36.99 -21.12
CA GLN A 582 17.69 -38.22 -21.76
C GLN A 582 18.02 -38.17 -23.25
N GLN A 583 18.56 -39.27 -23.79
CA GLN A 583 18.84 -39.40 -25.23
C GLN A 583 17.84 -40.42 -25.81
N GLY A 584 16.83 -39.92 -26.53
CA GLY A 584 15.74 -40.74 -27.08
C GLY A 584 15.07 -41.68 -26.06
N GLN A 585 15.28 -42.99 -26.20
CA GLN A 585 14.69 -44.02 -25.32
C GLN A 585 15.63 -44.52 -24.21
N GLU A 586 16.86 -44.03 -24.14
CA GLU A 586 17.80 -44.40 -23.07
C GLU A 586 17.29 -43.95 -21.67
N PRO A 587 17.78 -44.57 -20.58
CA PRO A 587 17.49 -44.13 -19.23
C PRO A 587 17.91 -42.67 -18.97
N GLU A 588 17.17 -42.00 -18.10
CA GLU A 588 17.43 -40.63 -17.66
C GLU A 588 18.76 -40.54 -16.87
N HIS A 589 19.75 -39.82 -17.40
CA HIS A 589 21.00 -39.52 -16.71
C HIS A 589 20.79 -38.33 -15.77
N LEU A 590 20.81 -38.59 -14.45
CA LEU A 590 20.72 -37.56 -13.41
C LEU A 590 22.06 -36.82 -13.23
N LEU A 591 22.06 -35.50 -13.32
CA LEU A 591 23.25 -34.65 -13.12
C LEU A 591 23.38 -34.12 -11.68
N ASN A 592 22.48 -34.49 -10.77
CA ASN A 592 22.37 -33.94 -9.42
C ASN A 592 23.67 -34.01 -8.57
N ASN A 593 24.54 -34.99 -8.83
CA ASN A 593 25.75 -35.24 -8.04
C ASN A 593 27.05 -34.92 -8.81
N GLU A 594 26.94 -34.39 -10.02
CA GLU A 594 28.08 -33.92 -10.82
C GLU A 594 28.74 -32.70 -10.19
N LEU A 595 29.93 -32.33 -10.65
CA LEU A 595 30.59 -31.10 -10.18
C LEU A 595 29.89 -29.86 -10.75
N TRP A 596 29.05 -29.24 -9.92
CA TRP A 596 28.38 -27.98 -10.21
C TRP A 596 29.24 -26.78 -9.76
N GLY A 597 29.23 -25.72 -10.57
CA GLY A 597 29.73 -24.40 -10.22
C GLY A 597 28.58 -23.41 -10.00
N TYR A 598 28.74 -22.53 -9.01
CA TYR A 598 27.74 -21.59 -8.55
C TYR A 598 28.23 -20.15 -8.67
N GLN A 599 27.47 -19.30 -9.37
CA GLN A 599 27.74 -17.87 -9.41
C GLN A 599 26.53 -17.10 -8.88
N VAL A 600 26.69 -16.50 -7.70
CA VAL A 600 25.72 -15.58 -7.09
C VAL A 600 25.67 -14.30 -7.92
N GLY A 601 24.46 -13.88 -8.27
CA GLY A 601 24.16 -12.61 -8.91
C GLY A 601 24.59 -12.47 -10.36
N LEU A 602 24.14 -11.38 -10.97
CA LEU A 602 24.54 -10.97 -12.30
C LEU A 602 25.92 -10.29 -12.28
N PHE A 603 26.66 -10.36 -13.37
CA PHE A 603 27.84 -9.54 -13.59
C PHE A 603 27.51 -8.04 -13.54
N GLY A 604 26.40 -7.61 -14.15
CA GLY A 604 25.96 -6.21 -14.09
C GLY A 604 25.60 -5.72 -12.68
N GLU A 605 25.08 -6.60 -11.82
CA GLU A 605 24.85 -6.31 -10.40
C GLU A 605 26.18 -6.18 -9.64
N ARG A 606 27.07 -7.18 -9.75
CA ARG A 606 28.35 -7.22 -9.03
C ARG A 606 29.28 -6.06 -9.39
N ASN A 607 29.27 -5.61 -10.64
CA ASN A 607 30.03 -4.44 -11.09
C ASN A 607 29.25 -3.11 -10.93
N SER A 608 28.05 -3.16 -10.35
CA SER A 608 27.19 -2.01 -10.11
C SER A 608 26.98 -1.12 -11.34
N ILE A 609 26.79 -1.72 -12.53
CA ILE A 609 26.81 -1.01 -13.82
C ILE A 609 25.64 -0.03 -14.01
N HIS A 610 24.65 -0.15 -13.13
CA HIS A 610 23.52 0.75 -12.96
C HIS A 610 23.86 2.04 -12.17
N THR A 611 25.08 2.16 -11.63
CA THR A 611 25.62 3.39 -11.01
C THR A 611 26.46 4.18 -12.01
N GLN A 612 26.63 5.48 -11.80
CA GLN A 612 27.47 6.32 -12.68
C GLN A 612 28.94 5.88 -12.75
N GLU A 613 29.47 5.28 -11.68
CA GLU A 613 30.85 4.80 -11.62
C GLU A 613 30.98 3.40 -12.21
N GLY A 614 30.21 2.42 -11.71
CA GLY A 614 30.18 1.06 -12.24
C GLY A 614 29.77 1.00 -13.71
N SER A 615 28.97 1.94 -14.21
CA SER A 615 28.64 2.06 -15.64
C SER A 615 29.87 2.26 -16.53
N LYS A 616 31.02 2.71 -15.99
CA LYS A 616 32.30 2.82 -16.72
C LYS A 616 33.09 1.50 -16.80
N SER A 617 32.68 0.46 -16.05
CA SER A 617 33.36 -0.85 -16.05
C SER A 617 33.01 -1.74 -17.24
N VAL A 618 32.09 -1.31 -18.10
CA VAL A 618 31.60 -2.06 -19.25
C VAL A 618 31.52 -1.20 -20.51
N GLU A 619 31.77 -1.83 -21.66
CA GLU A 619 31.61 -1.24 -22.98
C GLU A 619 30.13 -1.25 -23.39
N TRP A 620 29.49 -0.07 -23.34
CA TRP A 620 28.10 0.15 -23.72
C TRP A 620 27.97 0.30 -25.25
N THR A 621 27.32 -0.65 -25.91
CA THR A 621 27.17 -0.66 -27.36
C THR A 621 25.90 0.04 -27.82
N THR A 622 25.88 0.50 -29.08
CA THR A 622 24.64 0.91 -29.76
C THR A 622 23.77 -0.30 -30.07
N ILE A 623 22.47 -0.17 -29.87
CA ILE A 623 21.50 -1.21 -30.21
C ILE A 623 21.47 -1.44 -31.73
N ASN A 624 21.53 -2.70 -32.13
CA ASN A 624 21.26 -3.19 -33.48
C ASN A 624 20.19 -4.30 -33.42
N ASN A 625 19.81 -4.88 -34.57
CA ASN A 625 18.71 -5.87 -34.66
C ASN A 625 18.89 -7.17 -33.84
N LEU A 626 20.02 -7.38 -33.14
CA LEU A 626 20.25 -8.51 -32.21
C LEU A 626 19.94 -8.16 -30.74
N ALA A 627 19.57 -6.91 -30.43
CA ALA A 627 19.54 -6.40 -29.05
C ALA A 627 18.37 -6.90 -28.20
N TYR A 628 17.24 -7.33 -28.78
CA TYR A 628 16.04 -7.78 -28.03
C TYR A 628 16.19 -9.15 -27.36
N SER A 629 17.41 -9.58 -27.06
CA SER A 629 17.72 -10.91 -26.54
C SER A 629 17.69 -10.97 -25.00
N PRO A 630 17.32 -12.10 -24.37
CA PRO A 630 17.16 -12.22 -22.91
C PRO A 630 18.45 -11.91 -22.14
N LEU A 631 18.35 -11.38 -20.91
CA LEU A 631 19.48 -10.91 -20.10
C LEU A 631 20.28 -9.79 -20.81
N THR A 632 19.66 -8.63 -20.97
CA THR A 632 20.29 -7.44 -21.57
C THR A 632 20.06 -6.22 -20.68
N TRP A 633 21.14 -5.49 -20.39
CA TRP A 633 21.07 -4.20 -19.71
C TRP A 633 20.88 -3.10 -20.75
N TYR A 634 19.94 -2.20 -20.52
CA TYR A 634 19.73 -1.01 -21.34
C TYR A 634 20.01 0.25 -20.53
N LYS A 635 20.47 1.32 -21.19
CA LYS A 635 20.71 2.62 -20.59
C LYS A 635 20.28 3.74 -21.53
N THR A 636 19.56 4.72 -20.99
CA THR A 636 19.23 5.99 -21.67
C THR A 636 19.19 7.14 -20.65
N THR A 637 18.88 8.35 -21.12
CA THR A 637 18.75 9.56 -20.30
C THR A 637 17.47 10.32 -20.63
N PHE A 638 16.85 10.94 -19.62
CA PHE A 638 15.62 11.71 -19.81
C PHE A 638 15.54 12.96 -18.91
N THR A 639 14.71 13.92 -19.31
CA THR A 639 14.46 15.14 -18.53
C THR A 639 13.26 14.95 -17.61
N THR A 640 13.16 15.74 -16.54
CA THR A 640 12.00 15.60 -15.64
C THR A 640 10.75 16.23 -16.23
N PRO A 641 9.60 15.52 -16.27
CA PRO A 641 8.33 16.11 -16.68
C PRO A 641 7.99 17.35 -15.88
N ALA A 642 7.48 18.38 -16.55
CA ALA A 642 7.04 19.61 -15.91
C ALA A 642 5.87 19.37 -14.92
N GLY A 643 5.57 20.39 -14.11
CA GLY A 643 4.47 20.36 -13.14
C GLY A 643 4.73 19.46 -11.92
N ASN A 644 3.66 19.14 -11.20
CA ASN A 644 3.71 18.42 -9.92
C ASN A 644 3.03 17.03 -9.97
N ASP A 645 2.38 16.67 -11.07
CA ASP A 645 1.68 15.39 -11.27
C ASP A 645 2.64 14.20 -11.13
N ALA A 646 2.23 13.11 -10.48
CA ALA A 646 3.12 11.97 -10.20
C ALA A 646 3.72 11.37 -11.49
N VAL A 647 4.99 10.94 -11.46
CA VAL A 647 5.68 10.44 -12.65
C VAL A 647 5.67 8.92 -12.67
N THR A 648 5.44 8.33 -13.85
CA THR A 648 5.56 6.87 -14.04
C THR A 648 6.31 6.50 -15.31
N LEU A 649 6.94 5.32 -15.34
CA LEU A 649 7.35 4.67 -16.59
C LEU A 649 6.29 3.66 -17.04
N ASN A 650 5.86 3.76 -18.29
CA ASN A 650 5.08 2.71 -18.94
C ASN A 650 6.01 1.63 -19.49
N LEU A 651 5.91 0.42 -18.92
CA LEU A 651 6.73 -0.75 -19.22
C LEU A 651 5.86 -1.92 -19.76
N SER A 652 4.72 -1.60 -20.38
CA SER A 652 3.66 -2.54 -20.81
C SER A 652 4.07 -3.74 -21.68
N LYS A 653 5.31 -3.80 -22.19
CA LYS A 653 5.81 -4.91 -23.03
C LYS A 653 7.16 -5.50 -22.56
N PHE A 654 7.52 -5.40 -21.27
CA PHE A 654 8.87 -5.74 -20.77
C PHE A 654 8.92 -6.36 -19.37
N LEU A 655 10.00 -7.08 -19.05
CA LEU A 655 10.29 -7.57 -17.70
C LEU A 655 11.57 -6.92 -17.16
N VAL A 656 11.36 -5.87 -16.35
CA VAL A 656 12.36 -4.81 -16.14
C VAL A 656 12.79 -4.68 -14.69
N TRP A 657 14.09 -4.58 -14.45
CA TRP A 657 14.59 -3.88 -13.27
C TRP A 657 14.73 -2.41 -13.62
N VAL A 658 14.08 -1.52 -12.87
CA VAL A 658 14.33 -0.09 -13.01
C VAL A 658 15.28 0.33 -11.90
N ARG A 659 16.51 0.74 -12.25
CA ARG A 659 17.25 1.71 -11.42
C ARG A 659 17.26 3.04 -12.15
N VAL A 660 16.66 4.03 -11.51
CA VAL A 660 16.95 5.42 -11.84
C VAL A 660 17.92 5.92 -10.78
N LYS A 661 19.09 6.43 -11.21
CA LYS A 661 20.03 7.10 -10.31
C LYS A 661 19.87 8.61 -10.46
N TYR A 662 19.90 9.28 -9.33
CA TYR A 662 19.81 10.71 -9.20
C TYR A 662 21.03 11.22 -8.43
N GLY A 663 21.40 12.46 -8.73
CA GLY A 663 22.54 13.11 -8.10
C GLY A 663 22.16 14.53 -7.78
N SER A 664 21.73 14.76 -6.54
CA SER A 664 21.80 16.09 -5.95
C SER A 664 23.26 16.39 -5.62
N THR A 665 23.78 17.51 -6.10
CA THR A 665 25.15 17.96 -5.78
C THR A 665 25.18 18.55 -4.37
N GLY A 666 25.18 17.71 -3.32
CA GLY A 666 25.37 18.24 -1.97
C GLY A 666 25.18 17.34 -0.74
N ARG A 667 24.71 16.10 -0.82
CA ARG A 667 24.58 15.21 0.36
C ARG A 667 25.34 13.90 0.19
N ALA A 668 26.37 13.74 1.01
CA ALA A 668 27.25 12.58 0.99
C ALA A 668 26.72 11.44 1.89
N SER A 669 25.60 10.83 1.49
CA SER A 669 25.21 9.46 1.92
C SER A 669 24.26 8.74 0.95
N ASP A 670 23.87 9.35 -0.19
CA ASP A 670 22.86 8.80 -1.11
C ASP A 670 23.38 7.64 -1.99
N ASP A 671 23.51 6.45 -1.40
CA ASP A 671 23.58 5.16 -2.15
C ASP A 671 22.20 4.46 -2.24
N ILE A 672 21.14 5.15 -1.83
CA ILE A 672 19.74 4.67 -1.86
C ILE A 672 19.13 4.80 -3.27
N GLY A 673 19.75 4.16 -4.26
CA GLY A 673 19.12 3.89 -5.54
C GLY A 673 18.10 2.75 -5.40
N SER A 674 16.80 3.02 -5.45
CA SER A 674 15.77 1.98 -5.39
C SER A 674 15.82 1.07 -6.63
N LEU A 675 16.25 -0.18 -6.44
CA LEU A 675 16.22 -1.26 -7.43
C LEU A 675 14.81 -1.87 -7.55
N SER A 676 13.84 -1.14 -8.09
CA SER A 676 12.46 -1.63 -8.16
C SER A 676 12.31 -2.66 -9.28
N ARG A 677 11.80 -3.85 -8.95
CA ARG A 677 11.59 -4.98 -9.87
C ARG A 677 10.24 -4.89 -10.59
N LEU A 678 10.17 -5.35 -11.84
CA LEU A 678 8.95 -5.66 -12.58
C LEU A 678 8.96 -7.10 -13.11
N LEU A 679 7.81 -7.76 -13.09
CA LEU A 679 7.57 -8.99 -13.84
C LEU A 679 6.32 -8.90 -14.76
N VAL A 680 6.44 -8.30 -15.96
CA VAL A 680 5.33 -8.38 -16.96
C VAL A 680 5.32 -9.72 -17.67
N ALA A 681 4.83 -10.74 -16.98
CA ALA A 681 4.04 -11.75 -17.66
C ALA A 681 2.57 -11.53 -17.27
N ILE A 682 1.72 -11.34 -18.28
CA ILE A 682 0.25 -11.57 -18.27
C ILE A 682 -0.67 -10.40 -17.86
N LEU A 683 -0.23 -9.30 -17.22
CA LEU A 683 -1.15 -8.22 -16.82
C LEU A 683 -1.25 -7.04 -17.79
N ARG A 684 -2.43 -6.86 -18.40
CA ARG A 684 -2.77 -5.71 -19.28
C ARG A 684 -2.94 -4.38 -18.52
N ASN A 685 -3.11 -4.43 -17.21
CA ASN A 685 -3.50 -3.28 -16.37
C ASN A 685 -2.37 -2.74 -15.47
N LEU A 686 -1.24 -3.46 -15.34
CA LEU A 686 -0.18 -3.21 -14.35
C LEU A 686 1.16 -2.84 -15.00
N CYS A 687 1.09 -1.80 -15.82
CA CYS A 687 2.16 -1.42 -16.73
C CYS A 687 2.93 -0.15 -16.32
N LYS A 688 2.56 0.51 -15.21
CA LYS A 688 3.05 1.84 -14.83
C LYS A 688 3.86 1.78 -13.55
N TYR A 689 5.06 2.34 -13.58
CA TYR A 689 6.08 2.24 -12.53
C TYR A 689 6.28 3.57 -11.86
N HIS A 690 5.88 3.71 -10.59
CA HIS A 690 6.05 4.94 -9.83
C HIS A 690 7.52 5.39 -9.78
N ILE A 691 7.75 6.62 -10.25
CA ILE A 691 8.96 7.38 -9.97
C ILE A 691 8.54 8.58 -9.09
N PRO A 692 8.89 8.58 -7.80
CA PRO A 692 8.75 9.77 -6.95
C PRO A 692 9.42 10.99 -7.58
N ARG A 693 8.86 12.19 -7.38
CA ARG A 693 9.43 13.40 -7.99
C ARG A 693 10.71 13.86 -7.32
N GLU A 694 10.90 13.53 -6.06
CA GLU A 694 12.02 13.98 -5.22
C GLU A 694 13.25 13.11 -5.41
N PHE A 695 13.04 11.98 -6.08
CA PHE A 695 14.10 11.22 -6.71
C PHE A 695 14.63 12.02 -7.93
N LEU A 696 13.76 12.47 -8.84
CA LEU A 696 14.13 13.11 -10.13
C LEU A 696 15.00 14.40 -10.03
N ASN A 697 16.11 14.42 -10.80
CA ASN A 697 16.90 15.62 -11.11
C ASN A 697 16.21 16.47 -12.20
N PRO A 698 16.41 17.81 -12.27
CA PRO A 698 15.77 18.63 -13.32
C PRO A 698 16.10 18.19 -14.77
N GLN A 699 17.35 17.79 -15.00
CA GLN A 699 17.86 17.28 -16.28
C GLN A 699 18.80 16.08 -16.02
N ASP A 700 19.21 15.39 -17.08
CA ASP A 700 20.22 14.32 -17.05
C ASP A 700 19.90 13.12 -16.12
N ASN A 701 18.62 12.76 -15.97
CA ASN A 701 18.24 11.55 -15.24
C ASN A 701 18.70 10.32 -16.02
N ILE A 702 19.48 9.44 -15.37
CA ILE A 702 19.96 8.20 -16.00
C ILE A 702 18.97 7.08 -15.68
N LEU A 703 18.38 6.52 -16.72
CA LEU A 703 17.57 5.31 -16.64
C LEU A 703 18.44 4.10 -17.01
N VAL A 704 18.66 3.19 -16.07
CA VAL A 704 19.29 1.89 -16.34
C VAL A 704 18.28 0.79 -16.08
N LEU A 705 18.15 -0.09 -17.06
CA LEU A 705 17.22 -1.22 -17.07
C LEU A 705 17.98 -2.54 -17.16
N PHE A 706 17.53 -3.57 -16.46
CA PHE A 706 17.86 -4.96 -16.81
C PHE A 706 16.60 -5.66 -17.33
N GLU A 707 16.66 -6.12 -18.57
CA GLU A 707 15.59 -6.88 -19.24
C GLU A 707 15.96 -8.37 -19.22
N GLU A 708 15.25 -9.12 -18.37
CA GLU A 708 15.55 -10.53 -18.10
C GLU A 708 15.15 -11.45 -19.27
N MET A 709 14.04 -11.13 -19.95
CA MET A 709 13.31 -12.04 -20.84
C MET A 709 13.39 -11.68 -22.33
N GLY A 710 13.81 -10.44 -22.65
CA GLY A 710 13.87 -9.88 -23.99
C GLY A 710 12.68 -8.96 -24.27
N GLY A 711 12.97 -7.70 -24.59
CA GLY A 711 12.00 -6.63 -24.83
C GLY A 711 12.62 -5.48 -25.62
N ASP A 712 11.78 -4.66 -26.26
CA ASP A 712 12.16 -3.60 -27.21
C ASP A 712 12.09 -2.20 -26.57
N PRO A 713 13.23 -1.63 -26.10
CA PRO A 713 13.29 -0.39 -25.28
C PRO A 713 12.60 0.83 -25.90
N GLN A 714 12.35 0.84 -27.21
CA GLN A 714 11.67 1.92 -27.93
C GLN A 714 10.21 2.13 -27.49
N GLN A 715 9.63 1.14 -26.81
CA GLN A 715 8.23 1.15 -26.38
C GLN A 715 8.02 1.70 -24.96
N ILE A 716 9.10 2.09 -24.28
CA ILE A 716 9.03 2.69 -22.94
C ILE A 716 8.69 4.17 -23.08
N THR A 717 7.74 4.64 -22.28
CA THR A 717 7.35 6.05 -22.25
C THR A 717 7.29 6.56 -20.81
N VAL A 718 7.59 7.84 -20.62
CA VAL A 718 7.42 8.54 -19.34
C VAL A 718 6.04 9.16 -19.35
N ASN A 719 5.29 8.97 -18.28
CA ASN A 719 3.95 9.51 -18.11
C ASN A 719 3.86 10.40 -16.87
N THR A 720 2.92 11.34 -16.90
CA THR A 720 2.42 12.03 -15.70
C THR A 720 1.02 11.52 -15.35
N VAL A 721 0.76 11.28 -14.07
CA VAL A 721 -0.47 10.70 -13.55
C VAL A 721 -1.21 11.74 -12.71
N SER A 722 -2.49 11.96 -13.01
CA SER A 722 -3.36 12.91 -12.30
C SER A 722 -4.83 12.58 -12.42
N VAL A 723 -5.66 13.21 -11.60
CA VAL A 723 -7.13 13.17 -11.75
C VAL A 723 -7.56 14.21 -12.78
N THR A 724 -8.01 13.76 -13.96
CA THR A 724 -8.38 14.65 -15.08
C THR A 724 -9.89 14.74 -15.31
N ARG A 725 -10.69 13.93 -14.60
CA ARG A 725 -12.15 13.91 -14.69
C ARG A 725 -12.72 13.71 -13.29
N VAL A 726 -13.73 14.50 -12.94
CA VAL A 726 -14.46 14.40 -11.68
C VAL A 726 -15.95 14.32 -11.95
N CYS A 727 -16.69 13.67 -11.06
CA CYS A 727 -18.12 13.50 -11.17
C CYS A 727 -18.79 13.47 -9.80
N GLY A 728 -20.06 13.83 -9.72
CA GLY A 728 -20.87 13.65 -8.53
C GLY A 728 -22.32 13.36 -8.90
N ASN A 729 -22.94 12.45 -8.15
CA ASN A 729 -24.34 12.08 -8.28
C ASN A 729 -24.99 12.18 -6.91
N VAL A 730 -25.78 13.22 -6.66
CA VAL A 730 -26.39 13.45 -5.34
C VAL A 730 -27.90 13.59 -5.49
N ASN A 731 -28.64 12.94 -4.60
CA ASN A 731 -30.10 12.92 -4.58
C ASN A 731 -30.67 14.04 -3.68
N GLU A 732 -31.85 14.57 -4.01
CA GLU A 732 -32.54 15.61 -3.22
C GLU A 732 -32.94 15.14 -1.81
N LEU A 733 -33.02 13.83 -1.58
CA LEU A 733 -33.30 13.20 -0.27
C LEU A 733 -32.04 12.64 0.41
N ALA A 734 -30.84 12.92 -0.11
CA ALA A 734 -29.60 12.54 0.55
C ALA A 734 -29.42 13.29 1.89
N ALA A 735 -28.59 12.76 2.79
CA ALA A 735 -28.13 13.56 3.93
C ALA A 735 -27.17 14.65 3.41
N PRO A 736 -27.30 15.92 3.85
CA PRO A 736 -26.28 16.94 3.62
C PRO A 736 -24.93 16.49 4.16
N SER A 737 -23.83 16.95 3.54
CA SER A 737 -22.49 16.61 4.02
C SER A 737 -22.29 17.12 5.45
N LEU A 738 -21.74 16.27 6.30
CA LEU A 738 -21.45 16.61 7.70
C LEU A 738 -20.19 17.49 7.84
N GLN A 739 -19.48 17.71 6.73
CA GLN A 739 -18.27 18.51 6.61
C GLN A 739 -18.53 19.89 5.99
N SER A 740 -19.70 20.15 5.40
CA SER A 740 -20.05 21.48 4.87
C SER A 740 -20.98 22.26 5.81
N GLN A 741 -21.05 23.57 5.62
CA GLN A 741 -22.00 24.43 6.36
C GLN A 741 -23.41 24.42 5.73
N ASP A 742 -23.57 23.72 4.60
CA ASP A 742 -24.81 23.70 3.83
C ASP A 742 -25.84 22.79 4.49
N LYS A 743 -27.07 23.27 4.60
CA LYS A 743 -28.18 22.51 5.19
C LYS A 743 -28.94 21.66 4.16
N GLU A 744 -28.50 21.70 2.91
CA GLU A 744 -29.15 21.07 1.76
C GLU A 744 -28.18 20.09 1.08
N PRO A 745 -28.68 19.01 0.45
CA PRO A 745 -27.83 18.11 -0.33
C PRO A 745 -27.21 18.86 -1.51
N ALA A 746 -25.92 18.64 -1.76
CA ALA A 746 -25.19 19.35 -2.80
C ALA A 746 -24.19 18.45 -3.52
N VAL A 747 -24.08 18.60 -4.84
CA VAL A 747 -22.97 18.02 -5.62
C VAL A 747 -21.75 18.90 -5.41
N ASN A 748 -20.72 18.32 -4.79
CA ASN A 748 -19.45 18.97 -4.51
C ASN A 748 -18.38 18.41 -5.46
N LEU A 749 -17.73 19.26 -6.25
CA LEU A 749 -16.69 18.86 -7.21
C LEU A 749 -15.40 19.66 -6.97
N TRP A 750 -14.27 18.96 -6.97
CA TRP A 750 -12.95 19.50 -6.68
C TRP A 750 -11.90 18.81 -7.57
N CYS A 751 -11.20 19.60 -8.37
CA CYS A 751 -10.05 19.15 -9.14
C CYS A 751 -8.82 18.96 -8.24
N GLN A 752 -7.84 18.21 -8.73
CA GLN A 752 -6.53 18.07 -8.09
C GLN A 752 -5.86 19.45 -7.89
N GLU A 753 -5.04 19.58 -6.84
CA GLU A 753 -4.23 20.78 -6.57
C GLU A 753 -3.51 21.27 -7.83
N GLY A 754 -3.66 22.57 -8.14
CA GLY A 754 -3.10 23.22 -9.32
C GLY A 754 -3.97 23.16 -10.59
N LYS A 755 -5.05 22.37 -10.61
CA LYS A 755 -5.97 22.22 -11.76
C LYS A 755 -7.31 22.92 -11.54
N GLN A 756 -8.01 23.21 -12.62
CA GLN A 756 -9.34 23.82 -12.60
C GLN A 756 -10.34 23.03 -13.47
N ILE A 757 -11.63 23.19 -13.18
CA ILE A 757 -12.72 22.64 -13.98
C ILE A 757 -12.72 23.35 -15.34
N SER A 758 -12.17 22.68 -16.35
CA SER A 758 -11.97 23.22 -17.70
C SER A 758 -13.18 23.02 -18.61
N ALA A 759 -14.02 22.03 -18.30
CA ALA A 759 -15.23 21.72 -19.06
C ALA A 759 -16.26 21.00 -18.17
N ILE A 760 -17.55 21.19 -18.49
CA ILE A 760 -18.65 20.35 -18.01
C ILE A 760 -19.03 19.45 -19.18
N GLU A 761 -18.81 18.14 -19.02
CA GLU A 761 -19.09 17.12 -20.04
C GLU A 761 -20.56 16.71 -20.04
N PHE A 762 -21.17 16.70 -18.85
CA PHE A 762 -22.57 16.37 -18.66
C PHE A 762 -23.12 17.01 -17.38
N ALA A 763 -24.39 17.42 -17.40
CA ALA A 763 -25.12 17.89 -16.22
C ALA A 763 -26.62 17.61 -16.41
N SER A 764 -27.25 16.92 -15.46
CA SER A 764 -28.69 16.67 -15.47
C SER A 764 -29.26 16.66 -14.06
N TYR A 765 -30.11 17.64 -13.78
CA TYR A 765 -31.04 17.66 -12.64
C TYR A 765 -32.39 17.06 -13.07
N GLY A 766 -32.84 16.02 -12.39
CA GLY A 766 -34.02 15.24 -12.76
C GLY A 766 -33.84 13.78 -12.37
N ASN A 767 -34.10 12.82 -13.26
CA ASN A 767 -33.83 11.39 -13.02
C ASN A 767 -32.74 10.83 -13.96
N PRO A 768 -31.50 11.36 -13.94
CA PRO A 768 -30.43 10.88 -14.81
C PRO A 768 -30.24 9.37 -14.72
N ILE A 769 -29.98 8.73 -15.86
CA ILE A 769 -29.79 7.28 -15.97
C ILE A 769 -28.29 6.99 -15.96
N GLY A 770 -27.89 6.01 -15.16
CA GLY A 770 -26.50 5.55 -15.07
C GLY A 770 -25.70 6.23 -13.96
N ASP A 771 -24.39 6.35 -14.16
CA ASP A 771 -23.40 6.71 -13.15
C ASP A 771 -22.29 7.62 -13.72
N CYS A 772 -21.20 7.78 -12.97
CA CYS A 772 -20.04 8.57 -13.38
C CYS A 772 -19.21 7.98 -14.56
N THR A 773 -19.54 6.78 -15.04
CA THR A 773 -18.89 6.11 -16.17
C THR A 773 -19.77 6.16 -17.43
N ASN A 774 -21.03 5.78 -17.30
CA ASN A 774 -22.03 5.78 -18.37
C ASN A 774 -23.26 6.56 -17.92
N PHE A 775 -23.59 7.65 -18.61
CA PHE A 775 -24.66 8.57 -18.20
C PHE A 775 -25.52 9.04 -19.37
N SER A 776 -26.80 9.27 -19.09
CA SER A 776 -27.70 9.99 -20.00
C SER A 776 -28.78 10.74 -19.22
N SER A 777 -29.38 11.75 -19.83
CA SER A 777 -30.59 12.38 -19.30
C SER A 777 -31.73 11.35 -19.23
N GLY A 778 -32.48 11.36 -18.14
CA GLY A 778 -33.66 10.50 -17.98
C GLY A 778 -34.92 11.09 -18.62
N SER A 779 -36.06 10.49 -18.30
CA SER A 779 -37.38 10.99 -18.72
C SER A 779 -37.76 12.34 -18.10
N CYS A 780 -37.08 12.75 -17.04
CA CYS A 780 -37.14 14.05 -16.41
C CYS A 780 -35.76 14.71 -16.40
N HIS A 781 -35.71 15.94 -16.91
CA HIS A 781 -34.49 16.74 -16.99
C HIS A 781 -34.85 18.23 -17.03
N ALA A 782 -34.24 19.04 -16.15
CA ALA A 782 -34.31 20.49 -16.23
C ALA A 782 -33.34 21.00 -17.31
N GLY A 783 -33.85 21.62 -18.38
CA GLY A 783 -33.02 22.15 -19.48
C GLY A 783 -32.04 23.28 -19.08
N SER A 784 -32.15 23.80 -17.85
CA SER A 784 -31.22 24.72 -17.20
C SER A 784 -29.98 24.04 -16.59
N SER A 785 -29.95 22.70 -16.49
CA SER A 785 -28.92 21.94 -15.75
C SER A 785 -27.49 22.33 -16.15
N GLU A 786 -27.21 22.35 -17.45
CA GLU A 786 -25.86 22.61 -17.96
C GLU A 786 -25.41 24.06 -17.75
N SER A 787 -26.31 25.04 -17.91
CA SER A 787 -25.97 26.46 -17.73
C SER A 787 -25.74 26.81 -16.26
N VAL A 788 -26.58 26.29 -15.36
CA VAL A 788 -26.44 26.43 -13.89
C VAL A 788 -25.11 25.85 -13.43
N VAL A 789 -24.77 24.63 -13.86
CA VAL A 789 -23.51 23.96 -13.47
C VAL A 789 -22.28 24.65 -14.07
N LYS A 790 -22.32 25.08 -15.34
CA LYS A 790 -21.23 25.87 -15.94
C LYS A 790 -20.99 27.19 -15.19
N GLN A 791 -22.05 27.91 -14.83
CA GLN A 791 -21.95 29.14 -14.04
C GLN A 791 -21.39 28.90 -12.63
N ALA A 792 -21.75 27.76 -12.01
CA ALA A 792 -21.25 27.40 -10.69
C ALA A 792 -19.77 26.97 -10.68
N CYS A 793 -19.30 26.26 -11.72
CA CYS A 793 -18.07 25.47 -11.64
C CYS A 793 -16.94 25.86 -12.62
N LEU A 794 -17.25 26.37 -13.81
CA LEU A 794 -16.25 26.52 -14.87
C LEU A 794 -15.16 27.54 -14.47
N GLY A 795 -13.89 27.17 -14.66
CA GLY A 795 -12.73 28.00 -14.30
C GLY A 795 -12.42 28.08 -12.80
N LYS A 796 -12.99 27.20 -11.98
CA LYS A 796 -12.70 27.10 -10.53
C LYS A 796 -11.96 25.81 -10.21
N SER A 797 -11.17 25.79 -9.14
CA SER A 797 -10.59 24.56 -8.58
C SER A 797 -11.64 23.63 -7.99
N GLY A 798 -12.77 24.17 -7.55
CA GLY A 798 -13.95 23.40 -7.17
C GLY A 798 -15.21 24.25 -7.02
N CYS A 799 -16.33 23.57 -6.79
CA CYS A 799 -17.67 24.15 -6.67
C CYS A 799 -18.59 23.26 -5.84
N SER A 800 -19.66 23.86 -5.32
CA SER A 800 -20.79 23.17 -4.71
C SER A 800 -22.08 23.62 -5.41
N ILE A 801 -22.99 22.68 -5.68
CA ILE A 801 -24.26 22.92 -6.37
C ILE A 801 -25.39 22.28 -5.55
N PRO A 802 -26.25 23.07 -4.89
CA PRO A 802 -27.43 22.55 -4.18
C PRO A 802 -28.36 21.77 -5.11
N VAL A 803 -28.81 20.61 -4.65
CA VAL A 803 -29.74 19.70 -5.35
C VAL A 803 -31.17 20.09 -4.96
N THR A 804 -31.60 21.29 -5.37
CA THR A 804 -32.95 21.80 -5.07
C THR A 804 -33.67 22.34 -6.30
N PRO A 805 -35.01 22.24 -6.37
CA PRO A 805 -35.78 22.74 -7.51
C PRO A 805 -35.56 24.23 -7.80
N ALA A 806 -35.38 25.04 -6.76
CA ALA A 806 -35.15 26.48 -6.88
C ALA A 806 -33.89 26.80 -7.69
N GLN A 807 -32.82 26.03 -7.50
CA GLN A 807 -31.53 26.21 -8.19
C GLN A 807 -31.62 25.96 -9.71
N PHE A 808 -32.59 25.16 -10.15
CA PHE A 808 -32.80 24.79 -11.56
C PHE A 808 -34.02 25.46 -12.21
N GLY A 809 -34.66 26.40 -11.53
CA GLY A 809 -35.80 27.18 -12.06
C GLY A 809 -37.18 26.56 -11.85
N GLY A 810 -37.30 25.54 -10.99
CA GLY A 810 -38.55 24.87 -10.64
C GLY A 810 -38.41 23.36 -10.50
N ASP A 811 -39.51 22.68 -10.18
CA ASP A 811 -39.58 21.22 -10.28
C ASP A 811 -39.76 20.83 -11.77
N PRO A 812 -38.80 20.13 -12.39
CA PRO A 812 -38.94 19.67 -13.78
C PRO A 812 -39.95 18.53 -13.97
N CYS A 813 -40.35 17.84 -12.89
CA CYS A 813 -41.23 16.68 -12.93
C CYS A 813 -41.84 16.35 -11.55
N THR A 814 -43.06 16.83 -11.30
CA THR A 814 -43.80 16.54 -10.07
C THR A 814 -43.95 15.03 -9.82
N GLY A 815 -43.64 14.59 -8.60
CA GLY A 815 -43.83 13.19 -8.17
C GLY A 815 -42.71 12.22 -8.55
N ILE A 816 -41.72 12.65 -9.34
CA ILE A 816 -40.46 11.91 -9.55
C ILE A 816 -39.43 12.43 -8.54
N GLN A 817 -38.60 11.55 -7.99
CA GLN A 817 -37.48 11.90 -7.11
C GLN A 817 -36.29 12.40 -7.94
N LYS A 818 -35.64 13.49 -7.51
CA LYS A 818 -34.58 14.15 -8.27
C LYS A 818 -33.18 13.82 -7.75
N SER A 819 -32.26 13.67 -8.68
CA SER A 819 -30.83 13.70 -8.47
C SER A 819 -30.19 14.71 -9.43
N LEU A 820 -29.04 15.25 -9.02
CA LEU A 820 -28.12 15.99 -9.87
C LEU A 820 -26.92 15.09 -10.18
N LEU A 821 -26.76 14.73 -11.45
CA LEU A 821 -25.55 14.07 -11.97
C LEU A 821 -24.73 15.09 -12.76
N VAL A 822 -23.48 15.30 -12.39
CA VAL A 822 -22.52 16.19 -13.08
C VAL A 822 -21.23 15.45 -13.38
N VAL A 823 -20.70 15.64 -14.57
CA VAL A 823 -19.39 15.14 -15.01
C VAL A 823 -18.58 16.30 -15.60
N ALA A 824 -17.34 16.45 -15.14
CA ALA A 824 -16.49 17.59 -15.47
C ALA A 824 -15.03 17.17 -15.71
N SER A 825 -14.37 17.84 -16.66
CA SER A 825 -12.94 17.67 -16.92
C SER A 825 -12.10 18.66 -16.12
N CYS A 826 -11.00 18.20 -15.55
CA CYS A 826 -10.00 18.99 -14.82
C CYS A 826 -8.72 19.11 -15.65
N ARG A 827 -8.16 20.32 -15.76
CA ARG A 827 -6.87 20.59 -16.41
C ARG A 827 -6.07 21.62 -15.63
#